data_AF-A0A060XDD2-F1
#
_entry.id   AF-A0A060XDD2-F1
#
_cell.length_a   1.000
_cell.length_b   1.000
_cell.length_c   1.000
_cell.angle_alpha   90.00
_cell.angle_beta   90.00
_cell.angle_gamma   90.00
#
_symmetry.space_group_name_H-M   'P 1'
#
loop_
_entity.id
_entity.type
_entity.pdbx_description
1 polymer ?
#
loop_
_entity_poly.entity_id
_entity_poly.type
_entity_poly.pdbx_seq_one_letter_code
_entity_poly.pdbx_strand_id
1 'polypeptide(L)'
;MLKELLEAWEDFEPRGWNYFQNGPQVSALRAFLDNPAFAAALNHGLEGTRWTEELLANFLYNGPPEDRPAGMPPNDWRDVFNTTRQILDLLKKFIGCLDLDKFEAVDSEGHLVARALELLENDTYWAGIVFEDLDPAASHPPPYVKYKIRLDIDEGESTNKIKERGWSPGARDSFNNLRYIWGGFAYLQDMMDHGIIRVHTNKSQPLGVFAQQMPYPCYVDDVFLASIGTMLPMYLVLAFMYTVCMTIKGLVLEKELRLKEVQRAVGVQNGAIWFAWFTENFVLLMVPCAFISVMVKYGKVLQYSDPSVIFVFLLVFCVATIMECFFISVFFSKANLAAACGGLIYFVLYLPHLLCYAWRDVMGFQVKIAVSLLSCVAFGYGCENFAKYEEQGIGIQWSNIAQNPEDGDRYSFIVSIIMMLVDSLIYWLLTWYIENVFPGQYGIAKPWYFPFTASYWCGTSPVPNDDPSQFKDPIEYTGYLEKPPLNMKAGVSIRNLVKIYKTGKKLAVDGLTVDFFENHITSFLGHNGAGKTTTMSILTGLFAPTSGTALINGYDIRTDMDTIRKHLGMCPQHNVLFNDLTVEEHIYFYSRLKGRSRDEVKTEIDQMIEDVGLPHKRKEFAKNLSGGMQRKLSVAIAFVGGSNIVILDEPTAGVDPYARRGIWDLLLKYKQGRTIILSTHHMDEADILGDRIAIISHGKMCCYGSSLFLKKYFGSGYYLTLVKAGDGQMTNQCTGVEQRQVKEETGESLRRTSLVEGIARQNWSNSEPTDVSKVVCRHVPEAVFLESIGQEITYILPYGGAKDGTFALLFKELDLKMADIGVTNYGISDTTLEEV
;
A
#
# COMPACT_ATOMS: atom_id res chain seq x y z
N MET A 1 56.64 -58.94 -13.37
CA MET A 1 57.54 -58.52 -12.28
C MET A 1 57.18 -59.08 -10.91
N LEU A 2 56.09 -58.68 -10.24
CA LEU A 2 55.81 -59.19 -8.88
C LEU A 2 55.53 -60.71 -8.85
N LYS A 3 54.80 -61.23 -9.85
CA LYS A 3 54.60 -62.67 -10.02
C LYS A 3 55.91 -63.43 -10.26
N GLU A 4 56.76 -62.89 -11.14
CA GLU A 4 58.10 -63.46 -11.41
C GLU A 4 59.00 -63.42 -10.17
N LEU A 5 58.87 -62.40 -9.31
CA LEU A 5 59.61 -62.31 -8.04
C LEU A 5 59.17 -63.39 -7.05
N LEU A 6 57.87 -63.71 -7.01
CA LEU A 6 57.35 -64.80 -6.18
C LEU A 6 57.81 -66.17 -6.70
N GLU A 7 57.76 -66.38 -8.01
CA GLU A 7 58.27 -67.60 -8.65
C GLU A 7 59.77 -67.76 -8.40
N ALA A 8 60.55 -66.67 -8.51
CA ALA A 8 61.98 -66.68 -8.19
C ALA A 8 62.26 -66.96 -6.70
N TRP A 9 61.37 -66.54 -5.79
CA TRP A 9 61.50 -66.85 -4.36
C TRP A 9 61.26 -68.33 -4.06
N GLU A 10 60.30 -68.98 -4.71
CA GLU A 10 60.06 -70.42 -4.54
C GLU A 10 61.29 -71.26 -4.91
N ASP A 11 61.99 -70.86 -5.98
CA ASP A 11 63.25 -71.48 -6.39
C ASP A 11 64.41 -71.15 -5.45
N PHE A 12 64.44 -69.91 -4.93
CA PHE A 12 65.49 -69.44 -4.05
C PHE A 12 65.36 -69.97 -2.63
N GLU A 13 64.15 -70.13 -2.10
CA GLU A 13 63.88 -70.44 -0.68
C GLU A 13 64.71 -71.62 -0.14
N PRO A 14 64.64 -72.84 -0.73
CA PRO A 14 65.39 -73.98 -0.21
C PRO A 14 66.91 -73.80 -0.36
N ARG A 15 67.35 -73.09 -1.41
CA ARG A 15 68.77 -72.85 -1.68
C ARG A 15 69.35 -71.80 -0.73
N GLY A 16 68.62 -70.72 -0.49
CA GLY A 16 68.95 -69.65 0.44
C GLY A 16 69.00 -70.17 1.87
N TRP A 17 68.00 -70.93 2.30
CA TRP A 17 67.99 -71.54 3.63
C TRP A 17 69.21 -72.45 3.85
N ASN A 18 69.51 -73.32 2.88
CA ASN A 18 70.66 -74.22 2.99
C ASN A 18 72.00 -73.46 2.94
N TYR A 19 72.10 -72.38 2.16
CA TYR A 19 73.29 -71.54 2.09
C TYR A 19 73.59 -70.88 3.45
N PHE A 20 72.59 -70.31 4.11
CA PHE A 20 72.78 -69.72 5.44
C PHE A 20 72.97 -70.78 6.53
N GLN A 21 72.28 -71.93 6.47
CA GLN A 21 72.41 -72.97 7.49
C GLN A 21 73.77 -73.70 7.41
N ASN A 22 74.10 -74.23 6.23
CA ASN A 22 75.21 -75.19 6.01
C ASN A 22 76.22 -74.76 4.94
N GLY A 23 76.10 -73.55 4.38
CA GLY A 23 76.99 -73.09 3.31
C GLY A 23 78.44 -72.93 3.81
N PRO A 24 79.44 -73.39 3.03
CA PRO A 24 80.85 -73.35 3.42
C PRO A 24 81.38 -71.92 3.58
N GLN A 25 80.83 -70.95 2.86
CA GLN A 25 81.22 -69.54 3.00
C GLN A 25 80.70 -68.93 4.31
N VAL A 26 79.44 -69.21 4.68
CA VAL A 26 78.82 -68.68 5.90
C VAL A 26 79.41 -69.36 7.13
N SER A 27 79.72 -70.66 7.06
CA SER A 27 80.44 -71.35 8.14
C SER A 27 81.87 -70.85 8.30
N ALA A 28 82.58 -70.55 7.21
CA ALA A 28 83.88 -69.89 7.28
C ALA A 28 83.76 -68.49 7.90
N LEU A 29 82.73 -67.72 7.54
CA LEU A 29 82.49 -66.39 8.12
C LEU A 29 82.21 -66.47 9.63
N ARG A 30 81.40 -67.44 10.07
CA ARG A 30 81.19 -67.72 11.51
C ARG A 30 82.51 -68.04 12.21
N ALA A 31 83.34 -68.91 11.61
CA ALA A 31 84.65 -69.28 12.17
C ALA A 31 85.66 -68.10 12.19
N PHE A 32 85.56 -67.16 11.25
CA PHE A 32 86.35 -65.93 11.28
C PHE A 32 85.88 -64.94 12.35
N LEU A 33 84.55 -64.83 12.56
CA LEU A 33 83.98 -64.00 13.62
C LEU A 33 84.38 -64.51 15.01
N ASP A 34 84.51 -65.84 15.20
CA ASP A 34 85.01 -66.44 16.45
C ASP A 34 86.51 -66.18 16.70
N ASN A 35 87.28 -65.70 15.71
CA ASN A 35 88.71 -65.39 15.87
C ASN A 35 88.91 -63.95 16.40
N PRO A 36 89.47 -63.77 17.61
CA PRO A 36 89.57 -62.47 18.26
C PRO A 36 90.42 -61.45 17.50
N ALA A 37 91.38 -61.89 16.68
CA ALA A 37 92.20 -60.99 15.86
C ALA A 37 91.41 -60.42 14.66
N PHE A 38 90.52 -61.24 14.07
CA PHE A 38 89.66 -60.82 12.97
C PHE A 38 88.49 -59.97 13.48
N ALA A 39 87.90 -60.35 14.62
CA ALA A 39 86.83 -59.58 15.27
C ALA A 39 87.24 -58.13 15.59
N ALA A 40 88.46 -57.93 16.12
CA ALA A 40 89.00 -56.59 16.38
C ALA A 40 89.23 -55.77 15.11
N ALA A 41 89.73 -56.39 14.04
CA ALA A 41 89.93 -55.73 12.75
C ALA A 41 88.60 -55.38 12.06
N LEU A 42 87.60 -56.26 12.17
CA LEU A 42 86.26 -56.04 11.63
C LEU A 42 85.53 -54.92 12.39
N ASN A 43 85.63 -54.87 13.71
CA ASN A 43 85.07 -53.77 14.51
C ASN A 43 85.68 -52.42 14.14
N HIS A 44 86.99 -52.35 13.86
CA HIS A 44 87.61 -51.11 13.37
C HIS A 44 87.11 -50.74 11.96
N GLY A 45 86.89 -51.72 11.08
CA GLY A 45 86.28 -51.50 9.76
C GLY A 45 84.80 -51.11 9.80
N LEU A 46 84.09 -51.45 10.89
CA LEU A 46 82.69 -51.13 11.14
C LEU A 46 82.50 -49.85 11.98
N GLU A 47 83.57 -49.17 12.40
CA GLU A 47 83.50 -47.92 13.14
C GLU A 47 82.71 -46.86 12.36
N GLY A 48 81.64 -46.35 12.97
CA GLY A 48 80.69 -45.41 12.35
C GLY A 48 79.41 -46.06 11.83
N THR A 49 79.30 -47.39 11.84
CA THR A 49 78.04 -48.13 11.60
C THR A 49 77.35 -48.53 12.91
N ARG A 50 76.07 -48.93 12.84
CA ARG A 50 75.33 -49.48 14.00
C ARG A 50 75.64 -50.96 14.29
N TRP A 51 76.49 -51.60 13.49
CA TRP A 51 76.80 -53.01 13.60
C TRP A 51 78.11 -53.21 14.38
N THR A 52 78.07 -54.10 15.36
CA THR A 52 79.27 -54.63 16.02
C THR A 52 79.48 -56.07 15.58
N GLU A 53 80.71 -56.56 15.67
CA GLU A 53 81.03 -57.96 15.39
C GLU A 53 80.20 -58.91 16.26
N GLU A 54 80.02 -58.62 17.55
CA GLU A 54 79.14 -59.36 18.46
C GLU A 54 77.69 -59.47 17.95
N LEU A 55 77.14 -58.39 17.39
CA LEU A 55 75.78 -58.38 16.80
C LEU A 55 75.72 -59.19 15.50
N LEU A 56 76.77 -59.15 14.68
CA LEU A 56 76.89 -59.94 13.45
C LEU A 56 77.04 -61.44 13.75
N ALA A 57 77.84 -61.78 14.75
CA ALA A 57 78.01 -63.15 15.23
C ALA A 57 76.68 -63.69 15.78
N ASN A 58 75.97 -62.90 16.59
CA ASN A 58 74.65 -63.25 17.11
C ASN A 58 73.59 -63.39 15.99
N PHE A 59 73.59 -62.51 14.98
CA PHE A 59 72.66 -62.59 13.86
C PHE A 59 72.86 -63.84 12.99
N LEU A 60 74.12 -64.24 12.76
CA LEU A 60 74.48 -65.41 11.94
C LEU A 60 74.52 -66.73 12.72
N TYR A 61 74.25 -66.70 14.03
CA TYR A 61 74.27 -67.86 14.91
C TYR A 61 73.30 -68.97 14.44
N ASN A 62 73.78 -70.22 14.40
CA ASN A 62 73.02 -71.38 13.90
C ASN A 62 72.72 -72.45 14.96
N GLY A 63 73.28 -72.33 16.17
CA GLY A 63 73.06 -73.25 17.29
C GLY A 63 71.70 -73.09 17.97
N PRO A 64 71.44 -73.86 19.04
CA PRO A 64 70.23 -73.74 19.84
C PRO A 64 70.19 -72.39 20.59
N PRO A 65 69.01 -71.76 20.72
CA PRO A 65 68.87 -70.42 21.31
C PRO A 65 69.26 -70.33 22.78
N GLU A 66 69.33 -71.47 23.49
CA GLU A 66 69.74 -71.57 24.90
C GLU A 66 71.23 -71.25 25.13
N ASP A 67 72.06 -71.45 24.10
CA ASP A 67 73.52 -71.25 24.16
C ASP A 67 73.94 -69.82 23.77
N ARG A 68 72.99 -68.88 23.65
CA ARG A 68 73.27 -67.49 23.25
C ARG A 68 73.78 -66.64 24.43
N PRO A 69 74.67 -65.65 24.17
CA PRO A 69 75.14 -64.73 25.21
C PRO A 69 73.98 -63.93 25.83
N ALA A 70 73.96 -63.84 27.17
CA ALA A 70 72.93 -63.09 27.89
C ALA A 70 73.00 -61.58 27.59
N GLY A 71 71.88 -60.98 27.17
CA GLY A 71 71.77 -59.54 26.89
C GLY A 71 71.77 -59.13 25.41
N MET A 72 71.88 -60.08 24.48
CA MET A 72 71.79 -59.83 23.03
C MET A 72 70.36 -59.99 22.47
N PRO A 73 70.01 -59.30 21.37
CA PRO A 73 68.68 -59.41 20.78
C PRO A 73 68.38 -60.84 20.29
N PRO A 74 67.15 -61.34 20.45
CA PRO A 74 66.79 -62.73 20.12
C PRO A 74 66.60 -63.00 18.62
N ASN A 75 66.69 -61.99 17.76
CA ASN A 75 66.39 -62.11 16.34
C ASN A 75 67.62 -62.59 15.55
N ASP A 76 67.49 -63.71 14.84
CA ASP A 76 68.53 -64.22 13.95
C ASP A 76 68.11 -64.16 12.47
N TRP A 77 69.00 -64.62 11.59
CA TRP A 77 68.71 -64.71 10.15
C TRP A 77 67.52 -65.64 9.85
N ARG A 78 67.23 -66.65 10.70
CA ARG A 78 66.10 -67.57 10.52
C ARG A 78 64.78 -66.86 10.78
N ASP A 79 64.73 -65.98 11.77
CA ASP A 79 63.57 -65.15 12.05
C ASP A 79 63.28 -64.19 10.88
N VAL A 80 64.32 -63.56 10.32
CA VAL A 80 64.19 -62.68 9.14
C VAL A 80 63.74 -63.49 7.91
N PHE A 81 64.30 -64.67 7.69
CA PHE A 81 63.95 -65.53 6.57
C PHE A 81 62.51 -66.05 6.67
N ASN A 82 62.10 -66.50 7.86
CA ASN A 82 60.72 -66.93 8.13
C ASN A 82 59.72 -65.78 8.00
N THR A 83 60.08 -64.57 8.46
CA THR A 83 59.26 -63.37 8.28
C THR A 83 59.12 -63.00 6.80
N THR A 84 60.22 -63.05 6.06
CA THR A 84 60.24 -62.79 4.61
C THR A 84 59.36 -63.80 3.86
N ARG A 85 59.47 -65.09 4.21
CA ARG A 85 58.60 -66.15 3.69
C ARG A 85 57.13 -65.84 3.97
N GLN A 86 56.77 -65.50 5.20
CA GLN A 86 55.38 -65.16 5.55
C GLN A 86 54.85 -63.96 4.75
N ILE A 87 55.66 -62.92 4.56
CA ILE A 87 55.30 -61.75 3.75
C ILE A 87 55.08 -62.15 2.29
N LEU A 88 55.95 -62.96 1.72
CA LEU A 88 55.85 -63.40 0.33
C LEU A 88 54.69 -64.39 0.12
N ASP A 89 54.40 -65.26 1.09
CA ASP A 89 53.21 -66.11 1.07
C ASP A 89 51.90 -65.29 1.11
N LEU A 90 51.86 -64.23 1.92
CA LEU A 90 50.73 -63.29 1.94
C LEU A 90 50.61 -62.52 0.61
N LEU A 91 51.73 -62.04 0.07
CA LEU A 91 51.79 -61.36 -1.21
C LEU A 91 51.34 -62.28 -2.35
N LYS A 92 51.72 -63.56 -2.32
CA LYS A 92 51.28 -64.57 -3.28
C LYS A 92 49.78 -64.77 -3.24
N LYS A 93 49.20 -64.90 -2.05
CA LYS A 93 47.73 -64.99 -1.89
C LYS A 93 47.04 -63.75 -2.43
N PHE A 94 47.56 -62.56 -2.14
CA PHE A 94 47.01 -61.30 -2.62
C PHE A 94 47.09 -61.16 -4.15
N ILE A 95 48.26 -61.41 -4.74
CA ILE A 95 48.45 -61.35 -6.19
C ILE A 95 47.62 -62.42 -6.89
N GLY A 96 47.41 -63.58 -6.27
CA GLY A 96 46.50 -64.62 -6.78
C GLY A 96 45.05 -64.16 -6.90
N CYS A 97 44.63 -63.11 -6.18
CA CYS A 97 43.31 -62.52 -6.30
C CYS A 97 43.23 -61.41 -7.38
N LEU A 98 44.35 -60.99 -7.96
CA LEU A 98 44.39 -59.96 -8.99
C LEU A 98 44.40 -60.60 -10.37
N ASP A 99 43.28 -60.48 -11.08
CA ASP A 99 43.26 -60.76 -12.52
C ASP A 99 43.85 -59.59 -13.28
N LEU A 100 44.95 -59.83 -14.00
CA LEU A 100 45.64 -58.83 -14.81
C LEU A 100 45.25 -58.91 -16.28
N ASP A 101 44.61 -60.00 -16.73
CA ASP A 101 44.21 -60.20 -18.11
C ASP A 101 42.74 -59.76 -18.30
N LYS A 102 42.53 -58.45 -18.21
CA LYS A 102 41.19 -57.83 -18.16
C LYS A 102 40.60 -57.48 -19.52
N PHE A 103 41.27 -57.84 -20.62
CA PHE A 103 40.88 -57.40 -21.96
C PHE A 103 40.07 -58.47 -22.69
N GLU A 104 38.78 -58.22 -22.90
CA GLU A 104 37.91 -59.04 -23.75
C GLU A 104 37.57 -58.24 -25.02
N ALA A 105 38.01 -58.74 -26.18
CA ALA A 105 37.71 -58.09 -27.46
C ALA A 105 36.34 -58.54 -27.98
N VAL A 106 35.55 -57.58 -28.50
CA VAL A 106 34.20 -57.83 -29.01
C VAL A 106 34.01 -57.11 -30.35
N ASP A 107 33.38 -57.78 -31.31
CA ASP A 107 33.28 -57.29 -32.70
C ASP A 107 32.25 -56.17 -32.91
N SER A 108 31.27 -56.03 -32.01
CA SER A 108 30.22 -55.01 -32.15
C SER A 108 29.84 -54.35 -30.82
N GLU A 109 29.45 -53.09 -30.89
CA GLU A 109 28.99 -52.32 -29.73
C GLU A 109 27.75 -52.93 -29.07
N GLY A 110 26.86 -53.56 -29.84
CA GLY A 110 25.66 -54.24 -29.32
C GLY A 110 26.01 -55.45 -28.45
N HIS A 111 26.97 -56.28 -28.90
CA HIS A 111 27.46 -57.40 -28.10
C HIS A 111 28.25 -56.93 -26.88
N LEU A 112 29.03 -55.85 -27.01
CA LEU A 112 29.74 -55.24 -25.89
C LEU A 112 28.77 -54.80 -24.79
N VAL A 113 27.64 -54.17 -25.14
CA VAL A 113 26.63 -53.75 -24.15
C VAL A 113 25.95 -54.95 -23.50
N ALA A 114 25.55 -55.96 -24.27
CA ALA A 114 24.95 -57.17 -23.70
C ALA A 114 25.90 -57.88 -22.73
N ARG A 115 27.17 -58.03 -23.12
CA ARG A 115 28.21 -58.63 -22.28
C ARG A 115 28.52 -57.77 -21.05
N ALA A 116 28.56 -56.45 -21.21
CA ALA A 116 28.76 -55.53 -20.10
C ALA A 116 27.65 -55.66 -19.04
N LEU A 117 26.39 -55.83 -19.45
CA LEU A 117 25.28 -56.03 -18.52
C LEU A 117 25.41 -57.35 -17.74
N GLU A 118 25.82 -58.44 -18.39
CA GLU A 118 26.10 -59.72 -17.69
C GLU A 118 27.26 -59.59 -16.69
N LEU A 119 28.31 -58.85 -17.05
CA LEU A 119 29.47 -58.62 -16.17
C LEU A 119 29.13 -57.68 -15.01
N LEU A 120 28.22 -56.74 -15.22
CA LEU A 120 27.73 -55.82 -14.20
C LEU A 120 26.88 -56.57 -13.16
N GLU A 121 26.06 -57.54 -13.57
CA GLU A 121 25.33 -58.41 -12.62
C GLU A 121 26.27 -59.22 -11.70
N ASN A 122 27.50 -59.47 -12.17
CA ASN A 122 28.53 -60.19 -11.41
C ASN A 122 29.56 -59.26 -10.73
N ASP A 123 29.37 -57.93 -10.72
CA ASP A 123 30.30 -56.93 -10.17
C ASP A 123 31.74 -57.03 -10.73
N THR A 124 31.90 -57.48 -11.98
CA THR A 124 33.21 -57.68 -12.65
C THR A 124 33.46 -56.71 -13.80
N TYR A 125 32.45 -55.92 -14.17
CA TYR A 125 32.57 -54.92 -15.22
C TYR A 125 33.30 -53.67 -14.71
N TRP A 126 34.27 -53.17 -15.49
CA TRP A 126 34.94 -51.90 -15.19
C TRP A 126 34.57 -50.81 -16.21
N ALA A 127 34.88 -51.04 -17.49
CA ALA A 127 34.55 -50.12 -18.57
C ALA A 127 34.57 -50.83 -19.92
N GLY A 128 33.83 -50.29 -20.88
CA GLY A 128 33.79 -50.71 -22.27
C GLY A 128 34.34 -49.62 -23.17
N ILE A 129 35.22 -49.99 -24.10
CA ILE A 129 35.85 -49.04 -25.02
C ILE A 129 35.35 -49.33 -26.43
N VAL A 130 34.79 -48.31 -27.08
CA VAL A 130 34.25 -48.42 -28.44
C VAL A 130 35.01 -47.47 -29.34
N PHE A 131 35.70 -48.01 -30.34
CA PHE A 131 36.34 -47.22 -31.39
C PHE A 131 35.35 -47.00 -32.54
N GLU A 132 35.17 -45.75 -32.98
CA GLU A 132 34.19 -45.44 -34.04
C GLU A 132 34.78 -45.49 -35.45
N ASP A 133 36.03 -45.05 -35.60
CA ASP A 133 36.63 -44.72 -36.89
C ASP A 133 37.74 -45.70 -37.31
N LEU A 134 37.77 -46.91 -36.74
CA LEU A 134 38.77 -47.94 -37.08
C LEU A 134 38.25 -48.88 -38.18
N ASP A 135 38.98 -48.96 -39.29
CA ASP A 135 38.77 -49.98 -40.32
C ASP A 135 39.53 -51.26 -39.91
N PRO A 136 38.85 -52.41 -39.74
CA PRO A 136 39.49 -53.68 -39.37
C PRO A 136 40.53 -54.18 -40.40
N ALA A 137 40.51 -53.68 -41.64
CA ALA A 137 41.48 -54.04 -42.67
C ALA A 137 42.75 -53.17 -42.69
N ALA A 138 42.78 -52.05 -41.95
CA ALA A 138 43.90 -51.12 -41.95
C ALA A 138 45.00 -51.54 -40.96
N SER A 139 46.27 -51.51 -41.41
CA SER A 139 47.44 -51.83 -40.57
C SER A 139 47.88 -50.70 -39.64
N HIS A 140 47.40 -49.48 -39.86
CA HIS A 140 47.70 -48.30 -39.05
C HIS A 140 46.42 -47.53 -38.73
N PRO A 141 46.29 -46.97 -37.52
CA PRO A 141 45.13 -46.16 -37.16
C PRO A 141 45.07 -44.86 -37.97
N PRO A 142 43.86 -44.31 -38.20
CA PRO A 142 43.68 -43.03 -38.88
C PRO A 142 44.36 -41.89 -38.09
N PRO A 143 44.78 -40.79 -38.75
CA PRO A 143 45.44 -39.66 -38.07
C PRO A 143 44.66 -39.05 -36.91
N TYR A 144 43.33 -39.21 -36.92
CA TYR A 144 42.44 -38.81 -35.85
C TYR A 144 41.64 -40.04 -35.41
N VAL A 145 41.84 -40.49 -34.17
CA VAL A 145 41.15 -41.65 -33.60
C VAL A 145 40.07 -41.16 -32.66
N LYS A 146 38.83 -41.59 -32.90
CA LYS A 146 37.70 -41.34 -32.02
C LYS A 146 37.30 -42.60 -31.28
N TYR A 147 37.26 -42.50 -29.95
CA TYR A 147 36.84 -43.59 -29.08
C TYR A 147 35.87 -43.09 -28.01
N LYS A 148 35.02 -43.99 -27.53
CA LYS A 148 34.09 -43.78 -26.42
C LYS A 148 34.50 -44.68 -25.27
N ILE A 149 34.46 -44.14 -24.07
CA ILE A 149 34.53 -44.92 -22.84
C ILE A 149 33.11 -44.99 -22.26
N ARG A 150 32.60 -46.21 -22.06
CA ARG A 150 31.30 -46.49 -21.46
C ARG A 150 31.54 -47.09 -20.07
N LEU A 151 31.09 -46.41 -19.03
CA LEU A 151 31.06 -46.94 -17.66
C LEU A 151 29.62 -47.13 -17.20
N ASP A 152 29.46 -47.85 -16.09
CA ASP A 152 28.23 -47.83 -15.33
C ASP A 152 27.97 -46.43 -14.72
N ILE A 153 26.70 -46.13 -14.47
CA ILE A 153 26.24 -44.82 -13.99
C ILE A 153 26.69 -44.51 -12.56
N ASP A 154 26.94 -45.55 -11.75
CA ASP A 154 27.39 -45.36 -10.36
C ASP A 154 28.89 -45.03 -10.29
N GLU A 155 29.68 -45.60 -11.19
CA GLU A 155 31.13 -45.35 -11.34
C GLU A 155 31.44 -44.07 -12.14
N GLY A 156 30.52 -43.62 -12.99
CA GLY A 156 30.66 -42.42 -13.82
C GLY A 156 29.94 -41.18 -13.27
N GLU A 157 30.37 -40.00 -13.71
CA GLU A 157 29.61 -38.76 -13.50
C GLU A 157 28.43 -38.68 -14.50
N SER A 158 27.30 -38.12 -14.07
CA SER A 158 26.14 -37.99 -14.94
C SER A 158 26.38 -36.98 -16.06
N THR A 159 26.24 -37.41 -17.32
CA THR A 159 26.45 -36.57 -18.51
C THR A 159 25.22 -35.74 -18.90
N ASN A 160 24.16 -35.75 -18.09
CA ASN A 160 22.94 -34.97 -18.35
C ASN A 160 23.11 -33.46 -18.11
N LYS A 161 24.14 -33.07 -17.35
CA LYS A 161 24.42 -31.69 -16.95
C LYS A 161 25.93 -31.46 -16.97
N ILE A 162 26.36 -30.39 -17.64
CA ILE A 162 27.77 -29.98 -17.68
C ILE A 162 28.10 -29.07 -16.49
N LYS A 163 27.12 -28.28 -16.03
CA LYS A 163 27.22 -27.37 -14.89
C LYS A 163 25.90 -27.39 -14.11
N GLU A 164 25.98 -27.16 -12.81
CA GLU A 164 24.79 -26.92 -11.99
C GLU A 164 24.09 -25.62 -12.41
N ARG A 165 22.75 -25.58 -12.32
CA ARG A 165 21.96 -24.40 -12.68
C ARG A 165 22.12 -23.27 -11.67
N GLY A 166 22.15 -23.60 -10.38
CA GLY A 166 22.49 -22.66 -9.33
C GLY A 166 24.00 -22.61 -9.13
N TRP A 167 24.55 -21.41 -8.95
CA TRP A 167 25.88 -21.26 -8.39
C TRP A 167 25.78 -21.30 -6.87
N SER A 168 26.53 -22.21 -6.23
CA SER A 168 26.77 -22.22 -4.80
C SER A 168 28.28 -22.29 -4.57
N PRO A 169 28.81 -21.61 -3.53
CA PRO A 169 30.22 -21.72 -3.21
C PRO A 169 30.53 -23.13 -2.69
N GLY A 170 31.58 -23.75 -3.24
CA GLY A 170 31.98 -25.09 -2.82
C GLY A 170 33.21 -25.61 -3.55
N ALA A 171 34.11 -26.26 -2.81
CA ALA A 171 35.31 -26.88 -3.38
C ALA A 171 35.01 -28.16 -4.19
N ARG A 172 33.82 -28.76 -4.01
CA ARG A 172 33.37 -30.03 -4.62
C ARG A 172 34.44 -31.14 -4.54
N ASP A 173 35.10 -31.23 -3.39
CA ASP A 173 36.19 -32.17 -3.09
C ASP A 173 35.72 -33.49 -2.46
N SER A 174 34.42 -33.59 -2.13
CA SER A 174 33.83 -34.83 -1.60
C SER A 174 33.98 -36.01 -2.57
N PHE A 175 34.11 -37.22 -2.02
CA PHE A 175 34.24 -38.48 -2.78
C PHE A 175 33.19 -38.61 -3.89
N ASN A 176 31.94 -38.24 -3.58
CA ASN A 176 30.82 -38.32 -4.54
C ASN A 176 30.96 -37.40 -5.76
N ASN A 177 31.76 -36.32 -5.69
CA ASN A 177 31.98 -35.37 -6.77
C ASN A 177 33.21 -35.72 -7.64
N LEU A 178 34.02 -36.68 -7.20
CA LEU A 178 35.27 -37.08 -7.86
C LEU A 178 35.12 -38.38 -8.67
N ARG A 179 33.92 -38.65 -9.20
CA ARG A 179 33.58 -39.93 -9.88
C ARG A 179 34.51 -40.29 -11.01
N TYR A 180 34.91 -39.30 -11.82
CA TYR A 180 35.87 -39.55 -12.90
C TYR A 180 37.25 -40.05 -12.42
N ILE A 181 37.65 -39.73 -11.19
CA ILE A 181 38.93 -40.18 -10.60
C ILE A 181 38.74 -41.52 -9.92
N TRP A 182 37.78 -41.66 -9.00
CA TRP A 182 37.65 -42.89 -8.22
C TRP A 182 37.06 -44.05 -9.04
N GLY A 183 36.10 -43.78 -9.93
CA GLY A 183 35.58 -44.78 -10.89
C GLY A 183 36.56 -45.09 -12.03
N GLY A 184 37.67 -44.36 -12.11
CA GLY A 184 38.80 -44.69 -12.98
C GLY A 184 38.65 -44.30 -14.45
N PHE A 185 37.62 -43.55 -14.82
CA PHE A 185 37.47 -42.99 -16.17
C PHE A 185 38.71 -42.19 -16.61
N ALA A 186 39.22 -41.30 -15.74
CA ALA A 186 40.38 -40.48 -16.06
C ALA A 186 41.66 -41.31 -16.25
N TYR A 187 41.83 -42.39 -15.46
CA TYR A 187 42.95 -43.31 -15.63
C TYR A 187 42.86 -44.08 -16.93
N LEU A 188 41.65 -44.56 -17.27
CA LEU A 188 41.43 -45.28 -18.53
C LEU A 188 41.63 -44.37 -19.74
N GLN A 189 41.18 -43.11 -19.64
CA GLN A 189 41.43 -42.10 -20.66
C GLN A 189 42.92 -41.88 -20.87
N ASP A 190 43.68 -41.66 -19.79
CA ASP A 190 45.13 -41.47 -19.85
C ASP A 190 45.85 -42.70 -20.46
N MET A 191 45.47 -43.91 -20.05
CA MET A 191 46.03 -45.15 -20.59
C MET A 191 45.75 -45.33 -22.09
N MET A 192 44.52 -45.01 -22.53
CA MET A 192 44.12 -45.10 -23.95
C MET A 192 44.82 -44.04 -24.79
N ASP A 193 44.88 -42.80 -24.31
CA ASP A 193 45.59 -41.71 -24.99
C ASP A 193 47.07 -42.04 -25.16
N HIS A 194 47.73 -42.53 -24.11
CA HIS A 194 49.10 -43.00 -24.19
C HIS A 194 49.28 -44.18 -25.18
N GLY A 195 48.34 -45.11 -25.20
CA GLY A 195 48.31 -46.22 -26.17
C GLY A 195 48.25 -45.71 -27.61
N ILE A 196 47.32 -44.80 -27.91
CA ILE A 196 47.12 -44.20 -29.23
C ILE A 196 48.35 -43.38 -29.63
N ILE A 197 48.87 -42.52 -28.75
CA ILE A 197 50.08 -41.72 -28.99
C ILE A 197 51.27 -42.62 -29.29
N ARG A 198 51.44 -43.72 -28.54
CA ARG A 198 52.51 -44.68 -28.77
C ARG A 198 52.39 -45.34 -30.15
N VAL A 199 51.19 -45.72 -30.57
CA VAL A 199 50.96 -46.31 -31.90
C VAL A 199 51.25 -45.31 -33.02
N HIS A 200 50.87 -44.04 -32.87
CA HIS A 200 51.12 -43.01 -33.88
C HIS A 200 52.57 -42.55 -33.96
N THR A 201 53.23 -42.36 -32.82
CA THR A 201 54.56 -41.75 -32.75
C THR A 201 55.68 -42.78 -32.71
N ASN A 202 55.37 -44.04 -32.41
CA ASN A 202 56.30 -45.14 -32.17
C ASN A 202 57.35 -44.82 -31.09
N LYS A 203 57.07 -43.85 -30.21
CA LYS A 203 57.90 -43.45 -29.08
C LYS A 203 57.28 -43.97 -27.79
N SER A 204 58.12 -44.53 -26.93
CA SER A 204 57.71 -45.14 -25.65
C SER A 204 57.88 -44.23 -24.44
N GLN A 205 58.16 -42.93 -24.62
CA GLN A 205 58.35 -42.02 -23.48
C GLN A 205 57.02 -41.76 -22.77
N PRO A 206 56.89 -42.14 -21.48
CA PRO A 206 55.73 -41.78 -20.70
C PRO A 206 55.86 -40.32 -20.24
N LEU A 207 54.91 -39.48 -20.64
CA LEU A 207 54.71 -38.18 -19.98
C LEU A 207 53.78 -38.45 -18.80
N GLY A 208 54.30 -38.42 -17.57
CA GLY A 208 53.45 -38.54 -16.39
C GLY A 208 52.49 -37.36 -16.33
N VAL A 209 51.20 -37.60 -16.53
CA VAL A 209 50.14 -36.58 -16.36
C VAL A 209 49.67 -36.62 -14.91
N PHE A 210 49.76 -35.48 -14.23
CA PHE A 210 49.26 -35.33 -12.87
C PHE A 210 48.04 -34.39 -12.89
N ALA A 211 46.93 -34.87 -12.32
CA ALA A 211 45.75 -34.06 -12.09
C ALA A 211 45.84 -33.40 -10.72
N GLN A 212 45.80 -32.07 -10.67
CA GLN A 212 45.78 -31.29 -9.43
C GLN A 212 44.54 -30.39 -9.43
N GLN A 213 43.71 -30.52 -8.39
CA GLN A 213 42.58 -29.61 -8.19
C GLN A 213 43.09 -28.20 -7.87
N MET A 214 42.41 -27.19 -8.41
CA MET A 214 42.66 -25.79 -8.04
C MET A 214 42.20 -25.55 -6.60
N PRO A 215 43.00 -24.87 -5.76
CA PRO A 215 42.57 -24.53 -4.41
C PRO A 215 41.37 -23.57 -4.46
N TYR A 216 40.34 -23.84 -3.66
CA TYR A 216 39.15 -23.01 -3.55
C TYR A 216 39.28 -22.04 -2.35
N PRO A 217 38.84 -20.77 -2.47
CA PRO A 217 38.87 -19.82 -1.35
C PRO A 217 37.98 -20.28 -0.18
N CYS A 218 38.25 -19.76 1.02
CA CYS A 218 37.40 -20.04 2.18
C CYS A 218 35.96 -19.56 1.92
N TYR A 219 34.97 -20.39 2.25
CA TYR A 219 33.55 -20.09 2.11
C TYR A 219 32.78 -20.64 3.31
N VAL A 220 31.50 -20.24 3.46
CA VAL A 220 30.62 -20.74 4.50
C VAL A 220 29.65 -21.74 3.89
N ASP A 221 29.68 -22.98 4.36
CA ASP A 221 28.73 -24.02 3.97
C ASP A 221 27.56 -24.05 4.96
N ASP A 222 26.56 -23.19 4.72
CA ASP A 222 25.32 -23.16 5.51
C ASP A 222 24.10 -23.17 4.59
N VAL A 223 23.42 -24.33 4.55
CA VAL A 223 22.19 -24.55 3.78
C VAL A 223 21.06 -23.61 4.20
N PHE A 224 21.04 -23.21 5.48
CA PHE A 224 20.05 -22.25 5.98
C PHE A 224 20.28 -20.86 5.39
N LEU A 225 21.54 -20.43 5.31
CA LEU A 225 21.91 -19.14 4.74
C LEU A 225 21.56 -19.05 3.25
N ALA A 226 21.82 -20.12 2.49
CA ALA A 226 21.41 -20.21 1.08
C ALA A 226 19.89 -20.16 0.90
N SER A 227 19.14 -20.73 1.84
CA SER A 227 17.67 -20.68 1.82
C SER A 227 17.14 -19.29 2.15
N ILE A 228 17.81 -18.52 3.02
CA ILE A 228 17.42 -17.15 3.40
C ILE A 228 17.34 -16.23 2.19
N GLY A 229 18.31 -16.29 1.27
CA GLY A 229 18.32 -15.42 0.08
C GLY A 229 17.07 -15.53 -0.80
N THR A 230 16.39 -16.68 -0.73
CA THR A 230 15.18 -16.97 -1.54
C THR A 230 13.89 -16.76 -0.77
N MET A 231 13.87 -17.06 0.54
CA MET A 231 12.65 -17.01 1.36
C MET A 231 12.46 -15.67 2.08
N LEU A 232 13.54 -14.93 2.35
CA LEU A 232 13.47 -13.67 3.09
C LEU A 232 12.56 -12.62 2.43
N PRO A 233 12.60 -12.40 1.09
CA PRO A 233 11.68 -11.48 0.42
C PRO A 233 10.22 -11.84 0.70
N MET A 234 9.89 -13.14 0.62
CA MET A 234 8.54 -13.63 0.86
C MET A 234 8.07 -13.31 2.28
N TYR A 235 8.91 -13.58 3.29
CA TYR A 235 8.55 -13.33 4.68
C TYR A 235 8.39 -11.85 4.99
N LEU A 236 9.26 -11.00 4.44
CA LEU A 236 9.18 -9.55 4.66
C LEU A 236 7.98 -8.93 3.95
N VAL A 237 7.69 -9.34 2.72
CA VAL A 237 6.47 -8.94 2.00
C VAL A 237 5.22 -9.35 2.77
N LEU A 238 5.17 -10.59 3.27
CA LEU A 238 4.05 -11.08 4.06
C LEU A 238 3.89 -10.32 5.39
N ALA A 239 5.01 -10.01 6.06
CA ALA A 239 5.00 -9.25 7.31
C ALA A 239 4.45 -7.83 7.12
N PHE A 240 4.83 -7.15 6.04
CA PHE A 240 4.35 -5.80 5.73
C PHE A 240 2.96 -5.76 5.06
N MET A 241 2.37 -6.90 4.72
CA MET A 241 1.03 -6.94 4.13
C MET A 241 -0.02 -6.28 5.03
N TYR A 242 0.05 -6.51 6.35
CA TYR A 242 -0.88 -5.88 7.28
C TYR A 242 -0.77 -4.35 7.27
N THR A 243 0.46 -3.82 7.29
CA THR A 243 0.71 -2.38 7.24
C THR A 243 0.19 -1.79 5.92
N VAL A 244 0.45 -2.44 4.78
CA VAL A 244 -0.07 -2.03 3.46
C VAL A 244 -1.60 -1.94 3.47
N CYS A 245 -2.28 -2.97 3.95
CA CYS A 245 -3.75 -2.99 4.04
C CYS A 245 -4.30 -1.84 4.88
N MET A 246 -3.68 -1.55 6.02
CA MET A 246 -4.13 -0.48 6.92
C MET A 246 -3.84 0.92 6.38
N THR A 247 -2.69 1.14 5.74
CA THR A 247 -2.36 2.41 5.09
C THR A 247 -3.33 2.72 3.95
N ILE A 248 -3.61 1.74 3.08
CA ILE A 248 -4.60 1.89 2.00
C ILE A 248 -5.99 2.16 2.58
N LYS A 249 -6.38 1.42 3.63
CA LYS A 249 -7.67 1.63 4.30
C LYS A 249 -7.78 3.04 4.87
N GLY A 250 -6.77 3.54 5.56
CA GLY A 250 -6.75 4.88 6.16
C GLY A 250 -6.93 5.98 5.11
N LEU A 251 -6.16 5.92 4.03
CA LEU A 251 -6.23 6.87 2.92
C LEU A 251 -7.62 6.88 2.24
N VAL A 252 -8.18 5.70 1.99
CA VAL A 252 -9.49 5.59 1.32
C VAL A 252 -10.63 5.91 2.29
N LEU A 253 -10.48 5.64 3.58
CA LEU A 253 -11.45 6.04 4.60
C LEU A 253 -11.55 7.57 4.70
N GLU A 254 -10.42 8.28 4.63
CA GLU A 254 -10.43 9.74 4.62
C GLU A 254 -11.16 10.32 3.39
N LYS A 255 -10.99 9.69 2.22
CA LYS A 255 -11.75 10.02 1.00
C LYS A 255 -13.23 9.67 1.13
N GLU A 256 -13.56 8.52 1.72
CA GLU A 256 -14.93 8.05 1.91
C GLU A 256 -15.72 8.98 2.85
N LEU A 257 -15.07 9.44 3.94
CA LEU A 257 -15.63 10.39 4.90
C LEU A 257 -15.60 11.85 4.40
N ARG A 258 -14.98 12.11 3.23
CA ARG A 258 -14.81 13.44 2.63
C ARG A 258 -13.99 14.42 3.47
N LEU A 259 -13.14 13.92 4.35
CA LEU A 259 -12.31 14.74 5.24
C LEU A 259 -11.27 15.53 4.44
N LYS A 260 -10.71 14.91 3.39
CA LYS A 260 -9.77 15.55 2.46
C LYS A 260 -10.37 16.78 1.78
N GLU A 261 -11.62 16.69 1.33
CA GLU A 261 -12.35 17.76 0.65
C GLU A 261 -12.65 18.92 1.59
N VAL A 262 -13.02 18.62 2.85
CA VAL A 262 -13.25 19.66 3.86
C VAL A 262 -11.95 20.36 4.24
N GLN A 263 -10.87 19.62 4.49
CA GLN A 263 -9.55 20.23 4.72
C GLN A 263 -9.13 21.12 3.54
N ARG A 264 -9.37 20.66 2.30
CA ARG A 264 -9.11 21.47 1.09
C ARG A 264 -10.00 22.71 1.03
N ALA A 265 -11.27 22.62 1.40
CA ALA A 265 -12.18 23.77 1.47
C ALA A 265 -11.74 24.81 2.53
N VAL A 266 -11.05 24.37 3.59
CA VAL A 266 -10.44 25.27 4.59
C VAL A 266 -9.11 25.89 4.12
N GLY A 267 -8.54 25.42 3.00
CA GLY A 267 -7.34 26.00 2.40
C GLY A 267 -6.08 25.16 2.50
N VAL A 268 -6.20 23.88 2.89
CA VAL A 268 -5.05 22.96 2.90
C VAL A 268 -4.68 22.54 1.48
N GLN A 269 -3.40 22.64 1.16
CA GLN A 269 -2.87 22.17 -0.12
C GLN A 269 -2.80 20.64 -0.15
N ASN A 270 -3.15 20.02 -1.28
CA ASN A 270 -3.10 18.56 -1.44
C ASN A 270 -1.70 17.96 -1.15
N GLY A 271 -0.63 18.68 -1.50
CA GLY A 271 0.74 18.23 -1.23
C GLY A 271 1.04 18.06 0.26
N ALA A 272 0.49 18.95 1.11
CA ALA A 272 0.66 18.86 2.56
C ALA A 272 -0.06 17.63 3.15
N ILE A 273 -1.25 17.30 2.61
CA ILE A 273 -2.02 16.12 3.03
C ILE A 273 -1.24 14.84 2.72
N TRP A 274 -0.73 14.71 1.49
CA TRP A 274 0.09 13.55 1.09
C TRP A 274 1.39 13.45 1.87
N PHE A 275 2.05 14.58 2.11
CA PHE A 275 3.28 14.60 2.90
C PHE A 275 3.05 14.22 4.37
N ALA A 276 1.91 14.61 4.95
CA ALA A 276 1.52 14.20 6.29
C ALA A 276 1.35 12.67 6.36
N TRP A 277 0.58 12.09 5.43
CA TRP A 277 0.43 10.63 5.34
C TRP A 277 1.76 9.91 5.10
N PHE A 278 2.63 10.45 4.25
CA PHE A 278 3.95 9.87 4.01
C PHE A 278 4.78 9.86 5.29
N THR A 279 4.83 11.00 5.99
CA THR A 279 5.62 11.17 7.21
C THR A 279 5.13 10.24 8.32
N GLU A 280 3.81 10.15 8.51
CA GLU A 280 3.20 9.25 9.49
C GLU A 280 3.59 7.79 9.24
N ASN A 281 3.37 7.29 8.01
CA ASN A 281 3.68 5.90 7.67
C ASN A 281 5.19 5.62 7.67
N PHE A 282 6.01 6.58 7.23
CA PHE A 282 7.47 6.45 7.22
C PHE A 282 8.02 6.31 8.63
N VAL A 283 7.56 7.14 9.58
CA VAL A 283 7.97 7.04 10.99
C VAL A 283 7.53 5.72 11.60
N LEU A 284 6.30 5.26 11.32
CA LEU A 284 5.79 3.99 11.81
C LEU A 284 6.58 2.78 11.29
N LEU A 285 7.03 2.81 10.03
CA LEU A 285 7.81 1.72 9.41
C LEU A 285 9.31 1.78 9.71
N MET A 286 9.86 2.96 10.05
CA MET A 286 11.27 3.09 10.42
C MET A 286 11.62 2.25 11.67
N VAL A 287 10.72 2.22 12.66
CA VAL A 287 10.91 1.49 13.94
C VAL A 287 11.09 -0.02 13.72
N PRO A 288 10.18 -0.75 13.02
CA PRO A 288 10.38 -2.17 12.74
C PRO A 288 11.59 -2.43 11.84
N CYS A 289 11.91 -1.56 10.87
CA CYS A 289 13.14 -1.72 10.07
C CYS A 289 14.42 -1.65 10.92
N ALA A 290 14.48 -0.73 11.87
CA ALA A 290 15.60 -0.62 12.80
C ALA A 290 15.71 -1.89 13.67
N PHE A 291 14.57 -2.37 14.18
CA PHE A 291 14.52 -3.59 14.98
C PHE A 291 14.95 -4.84 14.20
N ILE A 292 14.47 -5.00 12.96
CA ILE A 292 14.86 -6.12 12.07
C ILE A 292 16.36 -6.07 11.78
N SER A 293 16.92 -4.90 11.45
CA SER A 293 18.36 -4.76 11.18
C SER A 293 19.22 -5.16 12.39
N VAL A 294 18.83 -4.71 13.59
CA VAL A 294 19.51 -5.08 14.85
C VAL A 294 19.37 -6.58 15.12
N MET A 295 18.16 -7.14 15.00
CA MET A 295 17.92 -8.57 15.25
C MET A 295 18.69 -9.47 14.27
N VAL A 296 18.79 -9.10 13.00
CA VAL A 296 19.47 -9.91 11.99
C VAL A 296 20.98 -9.97 12.24
N LYS A 297 21.59 -8.87 12.69
CA LYS A 297 23.03 -8.82 13.04
C LYS A 297 23.33 -9.53 14.36
N TYR A 298 22.64 -9.17 15.45
CA TYR A 298 22.92 -9.73 16.78
C TYR A 298 22.34 -11.13 16.97
N GLY A 299 21.31 -11.49 16.19
CA GLY A 299 20.76 -12.84 16.09
C GLY A 299 21.62 -13.81 15.30
N LYS A 300 22.81 -13.38 14.83
CA LYS A 300 23.78 -14.20 14.08
C LYS A 300 23.24 -14.80 12.78
N VAL A 301 22.19 -14.20 12.21
CA VAL A 301 21.60 -14.61 10.94
C VAL A 301 22.45 -14.07 9.78
N LEU A 302 22.80 -12.78 9.80
CA LEU A 302 23.79 -12.19 8.90
C LEU A 302 24.95 -11.67 9.74
N GLN A 303 26.03 -12.45 9.80
CA GLN A 303 27.18 -12.22 10.66
C GLN A 303 28.18 -11.25 10.05
N TYR A 304 28.41 -11.33 8.73
CA TYR A 304 29.44 -10.57 8.02
C TYR A 304 28.92 -9.22 7.52
N SER A 305 27.65 -9.16 7.12
CA SER A 305 27.01 -7.95 6.59
C SER A 305 26.90 -6.78 7.58
N ASP A 306 27.02 -5.55 7.07
CA ASP A 306 26.87 -4.32 7.85
C ASP A 306 25.38 -4.01 8.15
N PRO A 307 24.99 -3.80 9.42
CA PRO A 307 23.59 -3.55 9.78
C PRO A 307 23.07 -2.22 9.22
N SER A 308 23.94 -1.23 9.00
CA SER A 308 23.56 0.07 8.42
C SER A 308 23.11 -0.07 6.95
N VAL A 309 23.76 -0.93 6.17
CA VAL A 309 23.38 -1.20 4.76
C VAL A 309 22.01 -1.87 4.72
N ILE A 310 21.81 -2.89 5.56
CA ILE A 310 20.53 -3.61 5.65
C ILE A 310 19.40 -2.66 6.09
N PHE A 311 19.67 -1.79 7.06
CA PHE A 311 18.69 -0.80 7.52
C PHE A 311 18.29 0.17 6.41
N VAL A 312 19.26 0.73 5.68
CA VAL A 312 18.97 1.63 4.54
C VAL A 312 18.22 0.90 3.43
N PHE A 313 18.60 -0.34 3.13
CA PHE A 313 17.91 -1.16 2.13
C PHE A 313 16.43 -1.41 2.49
N LEU A 314 16.15 -1.82 3.73
CA LEU A 314 14.78 -2.00 4.22
C LEU A 314 14.00 -0.68 4.25
N LEU A 315 14.64 0.43 4.59
CA LEU A 315 14.01 1.74 4.62
C LEU A 315 13.62 2.20 3.21
N VAL A 316 14.49 2.00 2.21
CA VAL A 316 14.17 2.29 0.81
C VAL A 316 13.02 1.42 0.32
N PHE A 317 12.99 0.14 0.71
CA PHE A 317 11.85 -0.74 0.40
C PHE A 317 10.55 -0.19 1.01
N CYS A 318 10.54 0.22 2.28
CA CYS A 318 9.37 0.83 2.90
C CYS A 318 8.91 2.11 2.20
N VAL A 319 9.84 2.95 1.72
CA VAL A 319 9.50 4.15 0.92
C VAL A 319 8.79 3.73 -0.38
N ALA A 320 9.31 2.74 -1.09
CA ALA A 320 8.69 2.21 -2.30
C ALA A 320 7.29 1.63 -2.02
N THR A 321 7.15 0.85 -0.95
CA THR A 321 5.86 0.27 -0.53
C THR A 321 4.85 1.36 -0.15
N ILE A 322 5.24 2.43 0.55
CA ILE A 322 4.33 3.55 0.88
C ILE A 322 3.86 4.23 -0.41
N MET A 323 4.76 4.51 -1.35
CA MET A 323 4.39 5.16 -2.62
C MET A 323 3.50 4.26 -3.48
N GLU A 324 3.73 2.95 -3.47
CA GLU A 324 2.86 1.96 -4.11
C GLU A 324 1.47 1.93 -3.47
N CYS A 325 1.37 1.99 -2.13
CA CYS A 325 0.09 2.10 -1.43
C CYS A 325 -0.67 3.36 -1.84
N PHE A 326 0.03 4.50 -1.99
CA PHE A 326 -0.58 5.75 -2.43
C PHE A 326 -1.14 5.60 -3.84
N PHE A 327 -0.38 5.01 -4.76
CA PHE A 327 -0.81 4.76 -6.12
C PHE A 327 -2.06 3.87 -6.17
N ILE A 328 -2.06 2.74 -5.47
CA ILE A 328 -3.21 1.83 -5.40
C ILE A 328 -4.43 2.52 -4.79
N SER A 329 -4.26 3.36 -3.76
CA SER A 329 -5.35 4.05 -3.07
C SER A 329 -6.14 5.03 -3.94
N VAL A 330 -5.58 5.50 -5.06
CA VAL A 330 -6.25 6.47 -5.95
C VAL A 330 -7.41 5.82 -6.73
N PHE A 331 -7.34 4.52 -7.00
CA PHE A 331 -8.36 3.81 -7.79
C PHE A 331 -9.61 3.39 -6.99
N PHE A 332 -9.56 3.47 -5.65
CA PHE A 332 -10.65 3.01 -4.79
C PHE A 332 -11.36 4.17 -4.10
N SER A 333 -12.68 4.01 -3.95
CA SER A 333 -13.57 4.96 -3.25
C SER A 333 -14.15 4.41 -1.94
N LYS A 334 -13.98 3.11 -1.66
CA LYS A 334 -14.54 2.41 -0.50
C LYS A 334 -13.44 1.75 0.33
N ALA A 335 -13.36 2.07 1.62
CA ALA A 335 -12.21 1.74 2.45
C ALA A 335 -11.99 0.23 2.65
N ASN A 336 -13.04 -0.52 2.99
CA ASN A 336 -12.92 -1.97 3.25
C ASN A 336 -12.60 -2.77 1.99
N LEU A 337 -13.16 -2.37 0.84
CA LEU A 337 -12.85 -2.97 -0.46
C LEU A 337 -11.39 -2.69 -0.83
N ALA A 338 -10.94 -1.44 -0.66
CA ALA A 338 -9.57 -1.04 -0.94
C ALA A 338 -8.55 -1.81 -0.07
N ALA A 339 -8.86 -2.04 1.21
CA ALA A 339 -7.99 -2.78 2.11
C ALA A 339 -7.78 -4.24 1.63
N ALA A 340 -8.88 -4.93 1.32
CA ALA A 340 -8.83 -6.33 0.88
C ALA A 340 -8.19 -6.48 -0.52
N CYS A 341 -8.63 -5.66 -1.48
CA CYS A 341 -8.07 -5.68 -2.83
C CYS A 341 -6.63 -5.17 -2.87
N GLY A 342 -6.28 -4.16 -2.06
CA GLY A 342 -4.94 -3.60 -2.00
C GLY A 342 -3.90 -4.60 -1.50
N GLY A 343 -4.22 -5.35 -0.43
CA GLY A 343 -3.35 -6.44 0.03
C GLY A 343 -3.19 -7.56 -1.00
N LEU A 344 -4.26 -7.90 -1.73
CA LEU A 344 -4.20 -8.88 -2.82
C LEU A 344 -3.34 -8.40 -3.99
N ILE A 345 -3.52 -7.14 -4.42
CA ILE A 345 -2.72 -6.52 -5.49
C ILE A 345 -1.23 -6.53 -5.10
N TYR A 346 -0.92 -6.14 -3.87
CA TYR A 346 0.45 -6.15 -3.34
C TYR A 346 1.07 -7.56 -3.37
N PHE A 347 0.33 -8.58 -2.96
CA PHE A 347 0.79 -9.97 -3.05
C PHE A 347 0.99 -10.44 -4.51
N VAL A 348 0.08 -10.07 -5.42
CA VAL A 348 0.19 -10.40 -6.84
C VAL A 348 1.41 -9.71 -7.47
N LEU A 349 1.73 -8.48 -7.07
CA LEU A 349 2.93 -7.76 -7.52
C LEU A 349 4.24 -8.39 -7.04
N TYR A 350 4.20 -9.24 -6.01
CA TYR A 350 5.36 -10.04 -5.59
C TYR A 350 5.58 -11.30 -6.43
N LEU A 351 4.52 -11.95 -6.93
CA LEU A 351 4.61 -13.23 -7.66
C LEU A 351 5.59 -13.24 -8.86
N PRO A 352 5.76 -12.16 -9.66
CA PRO A 352 6.76 -12.11 -10.70
C PRO A 352 8.19 -12.40 -10.22
N HIS A 353 8.52 -12.12 -8.96
CA HIS A 353 9.84 -12.45 -8.40
C HIS A 353 10.09 -13.97 -8.36
N LEU A 354 9.07 -14.76 -8.00
CA LEU A 354 9.17 -16.23 -7.98
C LEU A 354 9.43 -16.79 -9.39
N LEU A 355 8.76 -16.23 -10.40
CA LEU A 355 8.99 -16.59 -11.80
C LEU A 355 10.39 -16.16 -12.26
N CYS A 356 10.82 -14.97 -11.84
CA CYS A 356 12.15 -14.45 -12.14
C CYS A 356 13.27 -15.33 -11.58
N TYR A 357 13.09 -15.80 -10.34
CA TYR A 357 14.00 -16.74 -9.69
C TYR A 357 14.12 -18.04 -10.50
N ALA A 358 12.99 -18.60 -10.94
CA ALA A 358 12.97 -19.85 -11.71
C ALA A 358 13.62 -19.71 -13.11
N TRP A 359 13.62 -18.51 -13.69
CA TRP A 359 14.10 -18.23 -15.06
C TRP A 359 15.43 -17.44 -15.08
N ARG A 360 16.19 -17.47 -13.97
CA ARG A 360 17.44 -16.72 -13.81
C ARG A 360 18.45 -16.99 -14.93
N ASP A 361 18.57 -18.24 -15.37
CA ASP A 361 19.58 -18.68 -16.33
C ASP A 361 19.41 -18.08 -17.73
N VAL A 362 18.19 -17.65 -18.07
CA VAL A 362 17.84 -17.13 -19.40
C VAL A 362 17.73 -15.61 -19.41
N MET A 363 17.56 -14.98 -18.25
CA MET A 363 17.30 -13.54 -18.16
C MET A 363 18.57 -12.71 -18.21
N GLY A 364 18.75 -11.98 -19.31
CA GLY A 364 19.78 -10.96 -19.44
C GLY A 364 19.53 -9.72 -18.59
N PHE A 365 20.57 -8.92 -18.38
CA PHE A 365 20.57 -7.70 -17.56
C PHE A 365 19.43 -6.71 -17.88
N GLN A 366 19.12 -6.49 -19.16
CA GLN A 366 18.05 -5.56 -19.57
C GLN A 366 16.66 -6.03 -19.12
N VAL A 367 16.41 -7.35 -19.19
CA VAL A 367 15.15 -7.94 -18.72
C VAL A 367 15.05 -7.83 -17.20
N LYS A 368 16.16 -8.09 -16.48
CA LYS A 368 16.21 -7.91 -15.02
C LYS A 368 15.87 -6.48 -14.61
N ILE A 369 16.39 -5.46 -15.30
CA ILE A 369 16.03 -4.05 -15.06
C ILE A 369 14.55 -3.80 -15.33
N ALA A 370 14.03 -4.27 -16.47
CA ALA A 370 12.63 -4.04 -16.84
C ALA A 370 11.65 -4.65 -15.83
N VAL A 371 11.91 -5.87 -15.35
CA VAL A 371 11.06 -6.51 -14.33
C VAL A 371 11.31 -5.93 -12.93
N SER A 372 12.49 -5.34 -12.68
CA SER A 372 12.78 -4.58 -11.46
C SER A 372 12.02 -3.24 -11.38
N LEU A 373 11.19 -2.88 -12.36
CA LEU A 373 10.22 -1.78 -12.26
C LEU A 373 9.01 -2.13 -11.36
N LEU A 374 8.97 -3.37 -10.85
CA LEU A 374 8.15 -3.76 -9.71
C LEU A 374 9.02 -3.74 -8.46
N SER A 375 8.67 -2.86 -7.53
CA SER A 375 9.32 -2.64 -6.24
C SER A 375 9.65 -3.96 -5.50
N CYS A 376 8.68 -4.88 -5.45
CA CYS A 376 8.79 -6.18 -4.79
C CYS A 376 9.82 -7.11 -5.46
N VAL A 377 10.00 -7.01 -6.78
CA VAL A 377 10.99 -7.80 -7.53
C VAL A 377 12.39 -7.24 -7.34
N ALA A 378 12.55 -5.92 -7.41
CA ALA A 378 13.83 -5.25 -7.14
C ALA A 378 14.31 -5.57 -5.71
N PHE A 379 13.41 -5.55 -4.73
CA PHE A 379 13.68 -5.97 -3.37
C PHE A 379 14.13 -7.43 -3.27
N GLY A 380 13.46 -8.33 -3.99
CA GLY A 380 13.82 -9.75 -4.02
C GLY A 380 15.23 -10.00 -4.57
N TYR A 381 15.59 -9.36 -5.68
CA TYR A 381 16.97 -9.45 -6.21
C TYR A 381 18.00 -8.84 -5.26
N GLY A 382 17.65 -7.77 -4.54
CA GLY A 382 18.51 -7.22 -3.49
C GLY A 382 18.80 -8.22 -2.38
N CYS A 383 17.78 -8.96 -1.93
CA CYS A 383 17.93 -10.00 -0.91
C CYS A 383 18.78 -11.17 -1.36
N GLU A 384 18.60 -11.59 -2.61
CA GLU A 384 19.43 -12.62 -3.22
C GLU A 384 20.91 -12.21 -3.26
N ASN A 385 21.18 -10.97 -3.69
CA ASN A 385 22.56 -10.48 -3.85
C ASN A 385 23.32 -10.40 -2.53
N PHE A 386 22.71 -9.90 -1.45
CA PHE A 386 23.43 -9.87 -0.17
C PHE A 386 23.54 -11.27 0.47
N ALA A 387 22.58 -12.18 0.24
CA ALA A 387 22.70 -13.55 0.72
C ALA A 387 23.91 -14.25 0.10
N LYS A 388 24.15 -14.06 -1.20
CA LYS A 388 25.37 -14.55 -1.88
C LYS A 388 26.65 -13.98 -1.29
N TYR A 389 26.68 -12.70 -0.92
CA TYR A 389 27.83 -12.09 -0.25
C TYR A 389 28.08 -12.69 1.15
N GLU A 390 27.01 -13.04 1.85
CA GLU A 390 27.09 -13.68 3.16
C GLU A 390 27.59 -15.14 3.05
N GLU A 391 27.15 -15.89 2.02
CA GLU A 391 27.64 -17.26 1.71
C GLU A 391 29.15 -17.29 1.40
N GLN A 392 29.65 -16.25 0.74
CA GLN A 392 31.09 -16.07 0.47
C GLN A 392 31.90 -15.68 1.72
N GLY A 393 31.26 -15.37 2.85
CA GLY A 393 31.95 -14.95 4.09
C GLY A 393 32.49 -13.51 4.06
N ILE A 394 32.17 -12.72 3.03
CA ILE A 394 32.59 -11.31 2.91
C ILE A 394 31.52 -10.39 3.52
N GLY A 395 30.23 -10.73 3.33
CA GLY A 395 29.08 -9.92 3.71
C GLY A 395 28.91 -8.66 2.85
N ILE A 396 27.72 -8.05 2.87
CA ILE A 396 27.50 -6.77 2.19
C ILE A 396 28.04 -5.61 3.05
N GLN A 397 28.85 -4.77 2.43
CA GLN A 397 29.46 -3.58 3.01
C GLN A 397 29.24 -2.39 2.06
N TRP A 398 29.40 -1.17 2.58
CA TRP A 398 29.32 0.04 1.74
C TRP A 398 30.39 0.08 0.62
N SER A 399 31.51 -0.61 0.81
CA SER A 399 32.64 -0.67 -0.12
C SER A 399 32.37 -1.60 -1.32
N ASN A 400 31.67 -2.71 -1.11
CA ASN A 400 31.45 -3.76 -2.13
C ASN A 400 30.06 -3.69 -2.80
N ILE A 401 29.21 -2.74 -2.39
CA ILE A 401 27.81 -2.60 -2.81
C ILE A 401 27.58 -2.48 -4.33
N ALA A 402 28.59 -1.98 -5.06
CA ALA A 402 28.54 -1.77 -6.51
C ALA A 402 29.10 -2.96 -7.31
N GLN A 403 29.80 -3.89 -6.66
CA GLN A 403 30.33 -5.09 -7.29
C GLN A 403 29.26 -6.18 -7.29
N ASN A 404 29.44 -7.20 -8.13
CA ASN A 404 28.56 -8.37 -8.18
C ASN A 404 29.37 -9.61 -7.78
N PRO A 405 28.85 -10.51 -6.92
CA PRO A 405 29.52 -11.76 -6.55
C PRO A 405 29.62 -12.77 -7.70
N GLU A 406 28.75 -12.70 -8.71
CA GLU A 406 28.78 -13.62 -9.86
C GLU A 406 29.53 -13.04 -11.07
N ASP A 407 30.53 -13.79 -11.55
CA ASP A 407 31.23 -13.48 -12.80
C ASP A 407 30.27 -13.58 -13.99
N GLY A 408 29.92 -12.44 -14.58
CA GLY A 408 29.15 -12.34 -15.83
C GLY A 408 27.79 -11.66 -15.72
N ASP A 409 27.25 -11.45 -14.51
CA ASP A 409 26.05 -10.64 -14.32
C ASP A 409 26.43 -9.19 -13.92
N ARG A 410 25.69 -8.21 -14.41
CA ARG A 410 25.91 -6.78 -14.12
C ARG A 410 24.94 -6.23 -13.08
N TYR A 411 23.98 -7.04 -12.64
CA TYR A 411 22.97 -6.62 -11.67
C TYR A 411 23.53 -6.67 -10.22
N SER A 412 24.03 -5.54 -9.74
CA SER A 412 24.59 -5.38 -8.40
C SER A 412 23.54 -4.95 -7.36
N PHE A 413 23.89 -5.02 -6.08
CA PHE A 413 22.97 -4.65 -4.99
C PHE A 413 22.54 -3.17 -5.04
N ILE A 414 23.45 -2.27 -5.42
CA ILE A 414 23.11 -0.85 -5.60
C ILE A 414 22.07 -0.62 -6.70
N VAL A 415 22.05 -1.45 -7.75
CA VAL A 415 21.05 -1.36 -8.82
C VAL A 415 19.66 -1.62 -8.24
N SER A 416 19.49 -2.60 -7.35
CA SER A 416 18.22 -2.85 -6.67
C SER A 416 17.73 -1.64 -5.88
N ILE A 417 18.61 -0.96 -5.14
CA ILE A 417 18.28 0.26 -4.38
C ILE A 417 17.84 1.38 -5.31
N ILE A 418 18.58 1.62 -6.39
CA ILE A 418 18.27 2.66 -7.37
C ILE A 418 16.93 2.37 -8.04
N MET A 419 16.67 1.11 -8.44
CA MET A 419 15.41 0.72 -9.05
C MET A 419 14.22 0.96 -8.12
N MET A 420 14.31 0.59 -6.83
CA MET A 420 13.25 0.87 -5.85
C MET A 420 12.99 2.38 -5.66
N LEU A 421 14.03 3.22 -5.69
CA LEU A 421 13.88 4.68 -5.62
C LEU A 421 13.23 5.25 -6.89
N VAL A 422 13.58 4.71 -8.06
CA VAL A 422 12.94 5.06 -9.34
C VAL A 422 11.47 4.68 -9.32
N ASP A 423 11.13 3.47 -8.85
CA ASP A 423 9.74 3.02 -8.70
C ASP A 423 8.97 3.92 -7.73
N SER A 424 9.57 4.28 -6.60
CA SER A 424 8.98 5.22 -5.62
C SER A 424 8.62 6.55 -6.28
N LEU A 425 9.52 7.09 -7.12
CA LEU A 425 9.29 8.33 -7.85
C LEU A 425 8.20 8.17 -8.91
N ILE A 426 8.18 7.05 -9.63
CA ILE A 426 7.14 6.74 -10.62
C ILE A 426 5.77 6.63 -9.95
N TYR A 427 5.64 5.87 -8.86
CA TYR A 427 4.38 5.74 -8.12
C TYR A 427 3.91 7.08 -7.56
N TRP A 428 4.82 7.92 -7.06
CA TRP A 428 4.48 9.28 -6.62
C TRP A 428 4.00 10.16 -7.77
N LEU A 429 4.70 10.17 -8.91
CA LEU A 429 4.30 10.94 -10.10
C LEU A 429 2.95 10.48 -10.64
N LEU A 430 2.71 9.16 -10.68
CA LEU A 430 1.43 8.60 -11.11
C LEU A 430 0.31 8.98 -10.13
N THR A 431 0.56 8.91 -8.82
CA THR A 431 -0.40 9.34 -7.79
C THR A 431 -0.77 10.81 -7.96
N TRP A 432 0.25 11.68 -8.08
CA TRP A 432 0.08 13.11 -8.30
C TRP A 432 -0.68 13.41 -9.59
N TYR A 433 -0.35 12.73 -10.69
CA TYR A 433 -1.00 12.92 -11.98
C TYR A 433 -2.45 12.46 -11.97
N ILE A 434 -2.72 11.22 -11.52
CA ILE A 434 -4.07 10.65 -11.53
C ILE A 434 -4.99 11.44 -10.61
N GLU A 435 -4.52 11.91 -9.45
CA GLU A 435 -5.38 12.71 -8.58
C GLU A 435 -5.77 14.07 -9.19
N ASN A 436 -4.85 14.74 -9.89
CA ASN A 436 -5.16 16.04 -10.50
C ASN A 436 -6.07 15.89 -11.73
N VAL A 437 -5.89 14.83 -12.54
CA VAL A 437 -6.71 14.57 -13.73
C VAL A 437 -8.04 13.93 -13.37
N PHE A 438 -8.04 13.01 -12.41
CA PHE A 438 -9.17 12.24 -11.96
C PHE A 438 -9.30 12.30 -10.43
N PRO A 439 -9.75 13.45 -9.87
CA PRO A 439 -9.92 13.62 -8.43
C PRO A 439 -11.06 12.77 -7.84
N GLY A 440 -11.76 11.97 -8.65
CA GLY A 440 -12.89 11.14 -8.24
C GLY A 440 -14.23 11.85 -8.43
N GLN A 441 -15.16 11.66 -7.48
CA GLN A 441 -16.51 12.25 -7.53
C GLN A 441 -16.54 13.75 -7.17
N TYR A 442 -15.53 14.22 -6.44
CA TYR A 442 -15.45 15.57 -5.89
C TYR A 442 -14.13 16.23 -6.29
N GLY A 443 -14.12 17.57 -6.39
CA GLY A 443 -12.95 18.34 -6.79
C GLY A 443 -12.94 18.73 -8.28
N ILE A 444 -12.11 19.72 -8.58
CA ILE A 444 -11.97 20.29 -9.92
C ILE A 444 -10.90 19.53 -10.68
N ALA A 445 -11.32 18.69 -11.64
CA ALA A 445 -10.41 17.96 -12.52
C ALA A 445 -9.64 18.93 -13.42
N LYS A 446 -8.32 18.80 -13.43
CA LYS A 446 -7.44 19.55 -14.34
C LYS A 446 -7.38 18.84 -15.71
N PRO A 447 -7.14 19.58 -16.82
CA PRO A 447 -6.96 18.97 -18.14
C PRO A 447 -5.74 18.04 -18.15
N TRP A 448 -5.74 17.02 -18.99
CA TRP A 448 -4.64 16.02 -19.05
C TRP A 448 -3.26 16.65 -19.33
N TYR A 449 -3.20 17.76 -20.05
CA TYR A 449 -1.97 18.50 -20.36
C TYR A 449 -1.58 19.53 -19.29
N PHE A 450 -2.23 19.54 -18.11
CA PHE A 450 -1.94 20.50 -17.04
C PHE A 450 -0.45 20.57 -16.63
N PRO A 451 0.35 19.47 -16.63
CA PRO A 451 1.75 19.55 -16.22
C PRO A 451 2.61 20.38 -17.19
N PHE A 452 2.20 20.51 -18.45
CA PHE A 452 2.93 21.26 -19.47
C PHE A 452 2.48 22.72 -19.56
N THR A 453 1.54 23.16 -18.72
CA THR A 453 0.99 24.52 -18.76
C THR A 453 1.75 25.42 -17.79
N ALA A 454 2.34 26.51 -18.28
CA ALA A 454 3.10 27.46 -17.45
C ALA A 454 2.27 28.09 -16.32
N SER A 455 0.94 28.21 -16.51
CA SER A 455 0.02 28.73 -15.50
C SER A 455 -0.08 27.86 -14.23
N TYR A 456 0.22 26.56 -14.32
CA TYR A 456 0.22 25.67 -13.16
C TYR A 456 1.44 25.91 -12.27
N TRP A 457 2.62 26.04 -12.86
CA TRP A 457 3.89 26.11 -12.12
C TRP A 457 4.24 27.52 -11.68
N CYS A 458 4.03 28.51 -12.55
CA CYS A 458 4.39 29.90 -12.27
C CYS A 458 3.24 30.69 -11.61
N GLY A 459 2.06 30.07 -11.47
CA GLY A 459 0.83 30.77 -11.11
C GLY A 459 0.36 31.68 -12.24
N THR A 460 -0.94 31.92 -12.32
CA THR A 460 -1.45 33.05 -13.10
C THR A 460 -1.01 34.31 -12.37
N SER A 461 -0.31 35.24 -13.04
CA SER A 461 -0.17 36.60 -12.51
C SER A 461 -1.57 37.11 -12.15
N PRO A 462 -1.76 37.69 -10.96
CA PRO A 462 -3.01 38.36 -10.65
C PRO A 462 -3.22 39.38 -11.76
N VAL A 463 -4.31 39.22 -12.53
CA VAL A 463 -4.68 40.22 -13.52
C VAL A 463 -4.77 41.53 -12.74
N PRO A 464 -3.99 42.57 -13.11
CA PRO A 464 -3.96 43.80 -12.36
C PRO A 464 -5.33 44.44 -12.46
N ASN A 465 -6.08 44.45 -11.35
CA ASN A 465 -7.29 45.23 -11.11
C ASN A 465 -8.02 45.63 -12.40
N ASP A 466 -8.67 44.69 -13.08
CA ASP A 466 -9.87 45.08 -13.79
C ASP A 466 -10.83 45.55 -12.70
N ASP A 467 -10.99 46.86 -12.67
CA ASP A 467 -11.85 47.62 -11.78
C ASP A 467 -13.15 46.81 -11.56
N PRO A 468 -13.57 46.49 -10.32
CA PRO A 468 -14.79 45.68 -10.05
C PRO A 468 -16.07 46.33 -10.62
N SER A 469 -15.95 47.51 -11.22
CA SER A 469 -16.92 48.20 -12.06
C SER A 469 -17.15 47.54 -13.44
N GLN A 470 -16.21 46.75 -13.98
CA GLN A 470 -16.34 46.11 -15.31
C GLN A 470 -17.14 44.80 -15.31
N PHE A 471 -17.30 44.13 -14.16
CA PHE A 471 -18.22 42.99 -13.98
C PHE A 471 -19.63 43.39 -13.51
N LYS A 472 -19.97 44.67 -13.61
CA LYS A 472 -21.35 45.14 -13.43
C LYS A 472 -22.15 44.89 -14.70
N ASP A 473 -22.44 43.63 -14.99
CA ASP A 473 -23.74 43.39 -15.63
C ASP A 473 -24.77 43.91 -14.64
N PRO A 474 -25.57 44.94 -14.99
CA PRO A 474 -26.59 45.43 -14.09
C PRO A 474 -27.50 44.25 -13.79
N ILE A 475 -27.62 43.88 -12.51
CA ILE A 475 -28.71 42.99 -12.10
C ILE A 475 -29.97 43.73 -12.54
N GLU A 476 -30.68 43.21 -13.53
CA GLU A 476 -31.99 43.72 -13.89
C GLU A 476 -32.90 43.43 -12.69
N TYR A 477 -32.99 44.42 -11.80
CA TYR A 477 -33.94 44.42 -10.70
C TYR A 477 -35.35 44.54 -11.30
N THR A 478 -35.89 43.40 -11.74
CA THR A 478 -37.30 43.22 -12.02
C THR A 478 -38.09 43.41 -10.72
N GLY A 479 -39.41 43.62 -10.79
CA GLY A 479 -40.25 43.91 -9.60
C GLY A 479 -40.15 42.88 -8.47
N TYR A 480 -39.62 41.68 -8.74
CA TYR A 480 -39.47 40.57 -7.81
C TYR A 480 -38.11 40.55 -7.05
N LEU A 481 -37.21 41.49 -7.33
CA LEU A 481 -35.93 41.65 -6.64
C LEU A 481 -35.87 42.98 -5.88
N GLU A 482 -35.73 42.90 -4.55
CA GLU A 482 -35.54 44.07 -3.70
C GLU A 482 -34.17 44.72 -3.93
N LYS A 483 -34.17 46.01 -4.27
CA LYS A 483 -32.93 46.78 -4.42
C LYS A 483 -32.16 46.84 -3.09
N PRO A 484 -30.83 46.67 -3.10
CA PRO A 484 -30.04 46.83 -1.90
C PRO A 484 -30.00 48.31 -1.45
N PRO A 485 -29.96 48.59 -0.14
CA PRO A 485 -29.77 49.94 0.37
C PRO A 485 -28.36 50.46 0.02
N LEU A 486 -28.24 51.78 -0.14
CA LEU A 486 -27.13 52.49 -0.81
C LEU A 486 -25.71 52.32 -0.20
N ASN A 487 -25.57 51.65 0.95
CA ASN A 487 -24.30 51.51 1.69
C ASN A 487 -23.90 50.05 2.01
N MET A 488 -24.41 49.05 1.28
CA MET A 488 -24.05 47.64 1.53
C MET A 488 -22.93 47.15 0.61
N LYS A 489 -21.88 46.59 1.21
CA LYS A 489 -20.81 45.88 0.50
C LYS A 489 -21.21 44.42 0.28
N ALA A 490 -21.11 43.95 -0.95
CA ALA A 490 -21.31 42.54 -1.29
C ALA A 490 -20.07 41.74 -0.91
N GLY A 491 -20.22 40.77 0.01
CA GLY A 491 -19.17 39.82 0.36
C GLY A 491 -19.03 38.70 -0.67
N VAL A 492 -20.15 38.26 -1.26
CA VAL A 492 -20.17 37.28 -2.36
C VAL A 492 -21.10 37.78 -3.46
N SER A 493 -20.66 37.77 -4.71
CA SER A 493 -21.45 38.14 -5.88
C SER A 493 -21.40 37.04 -6.92
N ILE A 494 -22.54 36.45 -7.27
CA ILE A 494 -22.67 35.41 -8.28
C ILE A 494 -23.11 36.05 -9.60
N ARG A 495 -22.45 35.72 -10.71
CA ARG A 495 -22.73 36.28 -12.04
C ARG A 495 -22.96 35.16 -13.06
N ASN A 496 -24.20 35.08 -13.55
CA ASN A 496 -24.67 34.17 -14.60
C ASN A 496 -24.16 32.72 -14.43
N LEU A 497 -24.25 32.19 -13.21
CA LEU A 497 -23.69 30.89 -12.86
C LEU A 497 -24.51 29.76 -13.47
N VAL A 498 -23.87 28.90 -14.24
CA VAL A 498 -24.49 27.73 -14.87
C VAL A 498 -23.74 26.47 -14.47
N LYS A 499 -24.49 25.42 -14.11
CA LYS A 499 -23.92 24.10 -13.82
C LYS A 499 -24.74 22.98 -14.46
N ILE A 500 -24.08 22.21 -15.31
CA ILE A 500 -24.61 21.00 -15.94
C ILE A 500 -23.78 19.81 -15.46
N TYR A 501 -24.42 18.80 -14.87
CA TYR A 501 -23.73 17.57 -14.49
C TYR A 501 -23.51 16.67 -15.72
N LYS A 502 -22.30 16.13 -15.85
CA LYS A 502 -21.92 15.24 -16.97
C LYS A 502 -22.79 13.97 -16.99
N THR A 503 -23.02 13.39 -15.82
CA THR A 503 -23.87 12.22 -15.63
C THR A 503 -25.34 12.64 -15.73
N GLY A 504 -26.03 12.19 -16.78
CA GLY A 504 -27.44 12.47 -17.01
C GLY A 504 -27.77 13.85 -17.61
N LYS A 505 -26.76 14.67 -17.96
CA LYS A 505 -26.93 16.02 -18.56
C LYS A 505 -27.94 16.91 -17.83
N LYS A 506 -28.06 16.75 -16.51
CA LYS A 506 -29.03 17.50 -15.71
C LYS A 506 -28.51 18.92 -15.49
N LEU A 507 -29.31 19.89 -15.94
CA LEU A 507 -29.12 21.31 -15.61
C LEU A 507 -29.50 21.52 -14.14
N ALA A 508 -28.53 21.86 -13.31
CA ALA A 508 -28.71 22.04 -11.87
C ALA A 508 -28.80 23.49 -11.45
N VAL A 509 -28.08 24.38 -12.15
CA VAL A 509 -28.13 25.83 -11.96
C VAL A 509 -28.16 26.46 -13.35
N ASP A 510 -29.09 27.38 -13.59
CA ASP A 510 -29.36 27.99 -14.89
C ASP A 510 -29.30 29.52 -14.80
N GLY A 511 -28.11 30.08 -15.01
CA GLY A 511 -27.88 31.52 -15.12
C GLY A 511 -28.13 32.30 -13.83
N LEU A 512 -27.79 31.72 -12.68
CA LEU A 512 -28.05 32.34 -11.38
C LEU A 512 -27.17 33.58 -11.18
N THR A 513 -27.79 34.70 -10.81
CA THR A 513 -27.10 35.97 -10.50
C THR A 513 -27.66 36.51 -9.19
N VAL A 514 -26.83 36.63 -8.14
CA VAL A 514 -27.28 37.07 -6.81
C VAL A 514 -26.11 37.63 -6.01
N ASP A 515 -26.37 38.69 -5.22
CA ASP A 515 -25.40 39.30 -4.33
C ASP A 515 -25.74 38.96 -2.86
N PHE A 516 -24.70 38.66 -2.07
CA PHE A 516 -24.77 38.39 -0.63
C PHE A 516 -23.99 39.48 0.09
N PHE A 517 -24.61 40.10 1.09
CA PHE A 517 -24.07 41.30 1.74
C PHE A 517 -23.35 40.98 3.05
N GLU A 518 -22.41 41.85 3.42
CA GLU A 518 -21.77 41.82 4.75
C GLU A 518 -22.79 42.15 5.86
N ASN A 519 -22.61 41.57 7.04
CA ASN A 519 -23.51 41.69 8.20
C ASN A 519 -24.93 41.15 7.97
N HIS A 520 -25.14 40.30 6.96
CA HIS A 520 -26.45 39.70 6.64
C HIS A 520 -26.36 38.19 6.67
N ILE A 521 -27.43 37.57 7.17
CA ILE A 521 -27.72 36.17 6.93
C ILE A 521 -28.65 36.12 5.72
N THR A 522 -28.18 35.53 4.64
CA THR A 522 -29.00 35.30 3.45
C THR A 522 -29.46 33.85 3.41
N SER A 523 -30.76 33.66 3.50
CA SER A 523 -31.41 32.35 3.43
C SER A 523 -31.69 31.97 1.99
N PHE A 524 -31.11 30.85 1.54
CA PHE A 524 -31.25 30.27 0.22
C PHE A 524 -32.33 29.19 0.28
N LEU A 525 -33.56 29.56 -0.07
CA LEU A 525 -34.76 28.75 0.05
C LEU A 525 -35.11 28.11 -1.30
N GLY A 526 -35.67 26.89 -1.26
CA GLY A 526 -36.15 26.20 -2.45
C GLY A 526 -36.44 24.73 -2.16
N HIS A 527 -37.15 24.07 -3.07
CA HIS A 527 -37.45 22.64 -2.92
C HIS A 527 -36.19 21.76 -3.08
N ASN A 528 -36.31 20.47 -2.76
CA ASN A 528 -35.24 19.51 -3.00
C ASN A 528 -34.98 19.36 -4.51
N GLY A 529 -33.72 19.47 -4.91
CA GLY A 529 -33.34 19.48 -6.33
C GLY A 529 -33.46 20.82 -7.04
N ALA A 530 -33.76 21.92 -6.34
CA ALA A 530 -33.80 23.27 -6.91
C ALA A 530 -32.41 23.83 -7.29
N GLY A 531 -31.31 23.22 -6.84
CA GLY A 531 -29.93 23.64 -7.14
C GLY A 531 -29.14 24.19 -5.94
N LYS A 532 -29.76 24.32 -4.75
CA LYS A 532 -29.17 24.88 -3.51
C LYS A 532 -27.76 24.37 -3.19
N THR A 533 -27.65 23.08 -2.87
CA THR A 533 -26.37 22.41 -2.55
C THR A 533 -25.36 22.48 -3.69
N THR A 534 -25.82 22.52 -4.94
CA THR A 534 -24.92 22.65 -6.11
C THR A 534 -24.29 24.04 -6.15
N THR A 535 -25.07 25.11 -5.91
CA THR A 535 -24.54 26.47 -5.79
C THR A 535 -23.56 26.58 -4.62
N MET A 536 -23.90 26.07 -3.44
CA MET A 536 -23.00 26.10 -2.27
C MET A 536 -21.69 25.34 -2.52
N SER A 537 -21.76 24.19 -3.20
CA SER A 537 -20.58 23.39 -3.56
C SER A 537 -19.68 24.09 -4.59
N ILE A 538 -20.24 24.95 -5.44
CA ILE A 538 -19.46 25.75 -6.39
C ILE A 538 -18.77 26.91 -5.65
N LEU A 539 -19.47 27.61 -4.77
CA LEU A 539 -18.90 28.69 -3.95
C LEU A 539 -17.76 28.22 -3.03
N THR A 540 -17.86 26.99 -2.51
CA THR A 540 -16.83 26.35 -1.69
C THR A 540 -15.73 25.67 -2.52
N GLY A 541 -15.79 25.74 -3.85
CA GLY A 541 -14.77 25.22 -4.76
C GLY A 541 -14.67 23.69 -4.78
N LEU A 542 -15.71 22.98 -4.33
CA LEU A 542 -15.83 21.52 -4.47
C LEU A 542 -16.18 21.12 -5.92
N PHE A 543 -16.98 21.94 -6.61
CA PHE A 543 -17.30 21.77 -8.02
C PHE A 543 -16.95 23.02 -8.84
N ALA A 544 -16.37 22.83 -10.03
CA ALA A 544 -16.19 23.93 -10.97
C ALA A 544 -17.53 24.32 -11.63
N PRO A 545 -17.78 25.61 -11.90
CA PRO A 545 -18.91 26.04 -12.72
C PRO A 545 -18.77 25.54 -14.17
N THR A 546 -19.89 25.36 -14.87
CA THR A 546 -19.89 25.07 -16.33
C THR A 546 -19.76 26.35 -17.14
N SER A 547 -20.44 27.41 -16.72
CA SER A 547 -20.30 28.78 -17.23
C SER A 547 -20.61 29.78 -16.10
N GLY A 548 -20.26 31.04 -16.29
CA GLY A 548 -20.37 32.09 -15.29
C GLY A 548 -19.22 32.09 -14.27
N THR A 549 -19.33 32.99 -13.29
CA THR A 549 -18.34 33.13 -12.22
C THR A 549 -18.98 33.60 -10.90
N ALA A 550 -18.22 33.53 -9.82
CA ALA A 550 -18.56 34.14 -8.54
C ALA A 550 -17.36 34.90 -7.98
N LEU A 551 -17.61 36.08 -7.45
CA LEU A 551 -16.63 36.96 -6.83
C LEU A 551 -16.83 36.93 -5.31
N ILE A 552 -15.80 36.55 -4.56
CA ILE A 552 -15.81 36.49 -3.09
C ILE A 552 -14.77 37.47 -2.57
N ASN A 553 -15.20 38.52 -1.85
CA ASN A 553 -14.36 39.65 -1.44
C ASN A 553 -13.54 40.27 -2.59
N GLY A 554 -14.06 40.24 -3.82
CA GLY A 554 -13.38 40.73 -5.02
C GLY A 554 -12.47 39.72 -5.72
N TYR A 555 -12.30 38.52 -5.17
CA TYR A 555 -11.53 37.42 -5.78
C TYR A 555 -12.44 36.49 -6.59
N ASP A 556 -12.02 36.07 -7.78
CA ASP A 556 -12.78 35.12 -8.61
C ASP A 556 -12.53 33.67 -8.17
N ILE A 557 -13.61 32.88 -8.00
CA ILE A 557 -13.55 31.46 -7.61
C ILE A 557 -12.76 30.57 -8.58
N ARG A 558 -12.57 31.00 -9.83
CA ARG A 558 -11.87 30.25 -10.88
C ARG A 558 -10.36 30.44 -10.81
N THR A 559 -9.89 31.62 -10.40
CA THR A 559 -8.46 31.98 -10.38
C THR A 559 -7.87 31.94 -8.97
N ASP A 560 -8.60 32.45 -7.98
CA ASP A 560 -8.04 32.85 -6.68
C ASP A 560 -8.59 32.02 -5.50
N MET A 561 -9.03 30.79 -5.77
CA MET A 561 -9.72 29.98 -4.77
C MET A 561 -8.88 29.71 -3.51
N ASP A 562 -7.56 29.54 -3.64
CA ASP A 562 -6.70 29.28 -2.48
C ASP A 562 -6.60 30.49 -1.53
N THR A 563 -6.78 31.71 -2.05
CA THR A 563 -6.88 32.93 -1.23
C THR A 563 -8.26 33.03 -0.57
N ILE A 564 -9.32 32.71 -1.32
CA ILE A 564 -10.70 32.70 -0.82
C ILE A 564 -10.86 31.72 0.37
N ARG A 565 -10.30 30.51 0.27
CA ARG A 565 -10.41 29.46 1.29
C ARG A 565 -9.91 29.87 2.67
N LYS A 566 -8.88 30.73 2.75
CA LYS A 566 -8.31 31.22 4.02
C LYS A 566 -9.33 31.99 4.85
N HIS A 567 -10.30 32.63 4.20
CA HIS A 567 -11.34 33.45 4.85
C HIS A 567 -12.72 32.79 4.83
N LEU A 568 -12.83 31.57 4.31
CA LEU A 568 -14.08 30.84 4.13
C LEU A 568 -14.31 29.82 5.25
N GLY A 569 -15.52 29.83 5.80
CA GLY A 569 -16.06 28.83 6.69
C GLY A 569 -17.11 27.99 5.96
N MET A 570 -17.10 26.67 6.17
CA MET A 570 -18.06 25.76 5.55
C MET A 570 -18.62 24.78 6.57
N CYS A 571 -19.93 24.60 6.57
CA CYS A 571 -20.60 23.46 7.19
C CYS A 571 -21.32 22.65 6.09
N PRO A 572 -20.83 21.45 5.73
CA PRO A 572 -21.48 20.60 4.73
C PRO A 572 -22.81 20.01 5.24
N GLN A 573 -23.63 19.43 4.34
CA GLN A 573 -24.91 18.81 4.69
C GLN A 573 -24.76 17.64 5.68
N HIS A 574 -23.76 16.78 5.49
CA HIS A 574 -23.41 15.71 6.43
C HIS A 574 -22.29 16.16 7.36
N ASN A 575 -22.30 15.70 8.62
CA ASN A 575 -21.25 16.01 9.58
C ASN A 575 -19.94 15.34 9.19
N VAL A 576 -18.98 16.11 8.68
CA VAL A 576 -17.64 15.64 8.32
C VAL A 576 -16.69 16.02 9.45
N LEU A 577 -16.51 15.10 10.41
CA LEU A 577 -15.70 15.28 11.62
C LEU A 577 -14.68 14.14 11.73
N PHE A 578 -13.57 14.40 12.43
CA PHE A 578 -12.60 13.36 12.73
C PHE A 578 -13.08 12.55 13.92
N ASN A 579 -13.41 11.27 13.71
CA ASN A 579 -14.01 10.43 14.73
C ASN A 579 -13.16 10.28 16.00
N ASP A 580 -11.83 10.34 15.85
CA ASP A 580 -10.86 10.10 16.93
C ASP A 580 -10.27 11.39 17.53
N LEU A 581 -10.77 12.57 17.14
CA LEU A 581 -10.44 13.84 17.80
C LEU A 581 -11.54 14.25 18.78
N THR A 582 -11.13 14.89 19.87
CA THR A 582 -12.05 15.49 20.86
C THR A 582 -12.64 16.82 20.38
N VAL A 583 -13.69 17.32 21.03
CA VAL A 583 -14.30 18.64 20.71
C VAL A 583 -13.27 19.77 20.75
N GLU A 584 -12.45 19.81 21.81
CA GLU A 584 -11.38 20.78 21.97
C GLU A 584 -10.31 20.66 20.87
N GLU A 585 -9.89 19.44 20.54
CA GLU A 585 -8.90 19.20 19.50
C GLU A 585 -9.41 19.57 18.11
N HIS A 586 -10.70 19.42 17.82
CA HIS A 586 -11.30 19.87 16.56
C HIS A 586 -11.18 21.39 16.39
N ILE A 587 -11.60 22.14 17.41
CA ILE A 587 -11.54 23.61 17.35
C ILE A 587 -10.07 24.04 17.26
N TYR A 588 -9.21 23.45 18.09
CA TYR A 588 -7.75 23.70 18.03
C TYR A 588 -7.18 23.44 16.64
N PHE A 589 -7.50 22.30 16.02
CA PHE A 589 -7.01 21.90 14.71
C PHE A 589 -7.40 22.92 13.63
N TYR A 590 -8.69 23.25 13.53
CA TYR A 590 -9.18 24.18 12.51
C TYR A 590 -8.76 25.64 12.75
N SER A 591 -8.65 26.10 14.01
CA SER A 591 -8.09 27.43 14.34
C SER A 591 -6.63 27.54 13.89
N ARG A 592 -5.81 26.53 14.20
CA ARG A 592 -4.39 26.50 13.82
C ARG A 592 -4.20 26.39 12.31
N LEU A 593 -5.07 25.66 11.63
CA LEU A 593 -5.07 25.52 10.17
C LEU A 593 -5.30 26.86 9.47
N LYS A 594 -6.18 27.70 10.03
CA LYS A 594 -6.45 29.07 9.55
C LYS A 594 -5.40 30.11 9.99
N GLY A 595 -4.30 29.67 10.62
CA GLY A 595 -3.13 30.51 10.90
C GLY A 595 -3.17 31.28 12.24
N ARG A 596 -4.08 30.93 13.16
CA ARG A 596 -4.16 31.58 14.48
C ARG A 596 -3.00 31.20 15.40
N SER A 597 -2.58 32.15 16.25
CA SER A 597 -1.53 31.94 17.25
C SER A 597 -2.02 31.02 18.38
N ARG A 598 -1.12 30.29 19.05
CA ARG A 598 -1.51 29.32 20.10
C ARG A 598 -2.30 29.97 21.25
N ASP A 599 -2.04 31.23 21.56
CA ASP A 599 -2.71 31.94 22.64
C ASP A 599 -4.10 32.41 22.24
N GLU A 600 -4.26 32.94 21.01
CA GLU A 600 -5.59 33.26 20.44
C GLU A 600 -6.48 32.02 20.34
N VAL A 601 -5.91 30.88 19.93
CA VAL A 601 -6.66 29.62 19.81
C VAL A 601 -7.20 29.17 21.17
N LYS A 602 -6.45 29.32 22.27
CA LYS A 602 -6.95 28.95 23.59
C LYS A 602 -8.19 29.77 23.98
N THR A 603 -8.14 31.09 23.76
CA THR A 603 -9.28 31.97 24.04
C THR A 603 -10.47 31.67 23.13
N GLU A 604 -10.23 31.36 21.85
CA GLU A 604 -11.27 31.01 20.90
C GLU A 604 -11.93 29.66 21.23
N ILE A 605 -11.15 28.67 21.69
CA ILE A 605 -11.66 27.37 22.16
C ILE A 605 -12.63 27.57 23.32
N ASP A 606 -12.20 28.29 24.36
CA ASP A 606 -13.02 28.46 25.56
C ASP A 606 -14.35 29.18 25.23
N GLN A 607 -14.28 30.25 24.43
CA GLN A 607 -15.46 31.00 23.98
C GLN A 607 -16.38 30.15 23.09
N MET A 608 -15.83 29.45 22.10
CA MET A 608 -16.63 28.68 21.15
C MET A 608 -17.30 27.47 21.81
N ILE A 609 -16.64 26.80 22.76
CA ILE A 609 -17.23 25.67 23.49
C ILE A 609 -18.40 26.12 24.37
N GLU A 610 -18.26 27.28 25.03
CA GLU A 610 -19.32 27.88 25.82
C GLU A 610 -20.51 28.28 24.94
N ASP A 611 -20.25 28.96 23.82
CA ASP A 611 -21.27 29.45 22.88
C ASP A 611 -22.07 28.32 22.20
N VAL A 612 -21.40 27.20 21.90
CA VAL A 612 -22.04 26.04 21.29
C VAL A 612 -22.84 25.23 22.33
N GLY A 613 -22.61 25.48 23.62
CA GLY A 613 -23.26 24.78 24.73
C GLY A 613 -22.75 23.36 24.94
N LEU A 614 -21.44 23.13 24.74
CA LEU A 614 -20.79 21.82 24.95
C LEU A 614 -19.68 21.81 26.04
N PRO A 615 -19.74 22.59 27.14
CA PRO A 615 -18.66 22.63 28.14
C PRO A 615 -18.43 21.27 28.82
N HIS A 616 -19.51 20.53 29.09
CA HIS A 616 -19.44 19.20 29.73
C HIS A 616 -18.90 18.09 28.81
N LYS A 617 -18.78 18.36 27.50
CA LYS A 617 -18.31 17.40 26.49
C LYS A 617 -17.01 17.85 25.80
N ARG A 618 -16.31 18.82 26.38
CA ARG A 618 -15.04 19.38 25.87
C ARG A 618 -13.99 18.33 25.46
N LYS A 619 -13.80 17.30 26.29
CA LYS A 619 -12.80 16.23 26.09
C LYS A 619 -13.39 14.94 25.53
N GLU A 620 -14.64 14.97 25.08
CA GLU A 620 -15.30 13.81 24.48
C GLU A 620 -14.90 13.69 23.00
N PHE A 621 -14.70 12.46 22.52
CA PHE A 621 -14.47 12.18 21.10
C PHE A 621 -15.71 12.48 20.26
N ALA A 622 -15.52 12.99 19.04
CA ALA A 622 -16.64 13.34 18.16
C ALA A 622 -17.56 12.14 17.85
N LYS A 623 -17.03 10.92 17.78
CA LYS A 623 -17.83 9.70 17.57
C LYS A 623 -18.82 9.38 18.70
N ASN A 624 -18.57 9.87 19.92
CA ASN A 624 -19.41 9.64 21.09
C ASN A 624 -20.47 10.74 21.30
N LEU A 625 -20.46 11.80 20.48
CA LEU A 625 -21.46 12.87 20.54
C LEU A 625 -22.75 12.43 19.86
N SER A 626 -23.90 12.95 20.33
CA SER A 626 -25.17 12.77 19.62
C SER A 626 -25.14 13.50 18.28
N GLY A 627 -25.97 13.07 17.31
CA GLY A 627 -26.00 13.69 15.97
C GLY A 627 -26.24 15.21 16.00
N GLY A 628 -27.09 15.70 16.91
CA GLY A 628 -27.31 17.13 17.13
C GLY A 628 -26.09 17.86 17.72
N MET A 629 -25.36 17.22 18.65
CA MET A 629 -24.10 17.76 19.20
C MET A 629 -22.98 17.78 18.15
N GLN A 630 -22.88 16.74 17.33
CA GLN A 630 -21.97 16.72 16.18
C GLN A 630 -22.29 17.84 15.20
N ARG A 631 -23.59 18.09 14.95
CA ARG A 631 -24.03 19.18 14.07
C ARG A 631 -23.62 20.54 14.61
N LYS A 632 -23.86 20.77 15.90
CA LYS A 632 -23.42 21.97 16.61
C LYS A 632 -21.90 22.18 16.50
N LEU A 633 -21.10 21.13 16.69
CA LEU A 633 -19.65 21.18 16.50
C LEU A 633 -19.27 21.51 15.05
N SER A 634 -19.93 20.91 14.07
CA SER A 634 -19.69 21.18 12.65
C SER A 634 -19.97 22.65 12.29
N VAL A 635 -21.05 23.23 12.83
CA VAL A 635 -21.37 24.66 12.65
C VAL A 635 -20.32 25.53 13.35
N ALA A 636 -19.87 25.15 14.55
CA ALA A 636 -18.83 25.86 15.28
C ALA A 636 -17.52 25.96 14.47
N ILE A 637 -17.07 24.84 13.89
CA ILE A 637 -15.85 24.78 13.07
C ILE A 637 -15.91 25.74 11.87
N ALA A 638 -17.10 25.99 11.31
CA ALA A 638 -17.27 26.93 10.21
C ALA A 638 -16.95 28.38 10.65
N PHE A 639 -17.21 28.74 11.90
CA PHE A 639 -16.98 30.08 12.45
C PHE A 639 -15.58 30.30 13.01
N VAL A 640 -14.89 29.22 13.35
CA VAL A 640 -13.55 29.21 13.93
C VAL A 640 -12.50 29.75 12.95
N GLY A 641 -11.48 30.43 13.49
CA GLY A 641 -10.35 31.01 12.76
C GLY A 641 -10.62 32.37 12.13
N GLY A 642 -11.75 33.01 12.45
CA GLY A 642 -12.13 34.34 11.94
C GLY A 642 -12.53 34.34 10.48
N SER A 643 -13.41 33.41 10.08
CA SER A 643 -13.96 33.39 8.72
C SER A 643 -14.93 34.53 8.47
N ASN A 644 -14.71 35.27 7.39
CA ASN A 644 -15.55 36.41 7.00
C ASN A 644 -16.76 35.98 6.19
N ILE A 645 -16.63 34.90 5.41
CA ILE A 645 -17.73 34.29 4.67
C ILE A 645 -17.99 32.91 5.25
N VAL A 646 -19.23 32.61 5.60
CA VAL A 646 -19.63 31.33 6.17
C VAL A 646 -20.77 30.75 5.36
N ILE A 647 -20.56 29.56 4.83
CA ILE A 647 -21.54 28.83 4.01
C ILE A 647 -22.02 27.62 4.80
N LEU A 648 -23.32 27.56 5.05
CA LEU A 648 -23.97 26.51 5.84
C LEU A 648 -24.98 25.79 4.95
N ASP A 649 -24.73 24.53 4.63
CA ASP A 649 -25.64 23.72 3.84
C ASP A 649 -26.55 22.89 4.76
N GLU A 650 -27.82 23.30 4.87
CA GLU A 650 -28.86 22.69 5.72
C GLU A 650 -28.42 22.42 7.17
N PRO A 651 -27.95 23.43 7.94
CA PRO A 651 -27.35 23.24 9.27
C PRO A 651 -28.29 22.63 10.31
N THR A 652 -29.61 22.75 10.15
CA THR A 652 -30.61 22.31 11.14
C THR A 652 -31.34 21.03 10.73
N ALA A 653 -31.00 20.43 9.58
CA ALA A 653 -31.59 19.18 9.12
C ALA A 653 -31.28 18.02 10.07
N GLY A 654 -32.31 17.29 10.50
CA GLY A 654 -32.17 16.14 11.40
C GLY A 654 -31.80 16.48 12.84
N VAL A 655 -31.87 17.76 13.24
CA VAL A 655 -31.60 18.23 14.61
C VAL A 655 -32.92 18.41 15.38
N ASP A 656 -32.91 18.08 16.67
CA ASP A 656 -34.05 18.30 17.57
C ASP A 656 -34.37 19.80 17.74
N PRO A 657 -35.62 20.17 18.08
CA PRO A 657 -36.02 21.58 18.17
C PRO A 657 -35.19 22.42 19.16
N TYR A 658 -34.68 21.82 20.25
CA TYR A 658 -33.88 22.54 21.23
C TYR A 658 -32.47 22.83 20.69
N ALA A 659 -31.80 21.84 20.11
CA ALA A 659 -30.50 22.04 19.47
C ALA A 659 -30.59 22.96 18.25
N ARG A 660 -31.70 22.95 17.51
CA ARG A 660 -31.99 23.90 16.42
C ARG A 660 -31.95 25.35 16.90
N ARG A 661 -32.67 25.66 17.99
CA ARG A 661 -32.63 27.01 18.59
C ARG A 661 -31.22 27.42 19.00
N GLY A 662 -30.45 26.50 19.60
CA GLY A 662 -29.06 26.77 19.94
C GLY A 662 -28.17 27.10 18.73
N ILE A 663 -28.43 26.48 17.56
CA ILE A 663 -27.75 26.84 16.31
C ILE A 663 -28.20 28.23 15.87
N TRP A 664 -29.49 28.55 15.90
CA TRP A 664 -30.01 29.86 15.54
C TRP A 664 -29.40 30.99 16.36
N ASP A 665 -29.31 30.82 17.68
CA ASP A 665 -28.69 31.78 18.60
C ASP A 665 -27.21 32.00 18.25
N LEU A 666 -26.49 30.92 17.90
CA LEU A 666 -25.09 31.00 17.46
C LEU A 666 -24.95 31.79 16.15
N LEU A 667 -25.83 31.54 15.16
CA LEU A 667 -25.82 32.26 13.88
C LEU A 667 -26.09 33.75 14.06
N LEU A 668 -27.07 34.11 14.90
CA LEU A 668 -27.41 35.49 15.20
C LEU A 668 -26.28 36.20 15.97
N LYS A 669 -25.64 35.51 16.93
CA LYS A 669 -24.51 36.04 17.70
C LYS A 669 -23.31 36.37 16.81
N TYR A 670 -22.96 35.46 15.90
CA TYR A 670 -21.77 35.55 15.05
C TYR A 670 -22.01 36.22 13.69
N LYS A 671 -23.18 36.81 13.45
CA LYS A 671 -23.53 37.53 12.22
C LYS A 671 -22.70 38.79 11.99
N GLN A 672 -22.32 39.51 13.05
CA GLN A 672 -21.61 40.78 12.93
C GLN A 672 -20.22 40.59 12.28
N GLY A 673 -19.92 41.42 11.28
CA GLY A 673 -18.68 41.38 10.50
C GLY A 673 -18.57 40.21 9.51
N ARG A 674 -19.66 39.44 9.31
CA ARG A 674 -19.64 38.24 8.45
C ARG A 674 -20.75 38.25 7.40
N THR A 675 -20.50 37.59 6.27
CA THR A 675 -21.52 37.24 5.27
C THR A 675 -21.87 35.79 5.47
N ILE A 676 -23.08 35.51 5.95
CA ILE A 676 -23.54 34.14 6.21
C ILE A 676 -24.52 33.75 5.11
N ILE A 677 -24.24 32.65 4.43
CA ILE A 677 -25.12 32.06 3.42
C ILE A 677 -25.64 30.75 3.99
N LEU A 678 -26.95 30.67 4.17
CA LEU A 678 -27.64 29.54 4.78
C LEU A 678 -28.53 28.89 3.73
N SER A 679 -28.31 27.61 3.39
CA SER A 679 -29.31 26.85 2.63
C SER A 679 -30.31 26.22 3.60
N THR A 680 -31.60 26.34 3.31
CA THR A 680 -32.64 25.67 4.08
C THR A 680 -33.83 25.32 3.19
N HIS A 681 -34.62 24.36 3.66
CA HIS A 681 -35.95 24.04 3.12
C HIS A 681 -37.05 24.36 4.14
N HIS A 682 -36.69 24.85 5.32
CA HIS A 682 -37.57 25.24 6.40
C HIS A 682 -37.90 26.73 6.28
N MET A 683 -39.17 27.06 6.07
CA MET A 683 -39.60 28.43 5.81
C MET A 683 -39.57 29.28 7.07
N ASP A 684 -39.89 28.68 8.22
CA ASP A 684 -39.73 29.27 9.55
C ASP A 684 -38.28 29.68 9.85
N GLU A 685 -37.31 28.84 9.47
CA GLU A 685 -35.89 29.16 9.61
C GLU A 685 -35.48 30.35 8.72
N ALA A 686 -35.97 30.37 7.48
CA ALA A 686 -35.69 31.47 6.56
C ALA A 686 -36.29 32.80 7.02
N ASP A 687 -37.49 32.78 7.61
CA ASP A 687 -38.19 33.96 8.13
C ASP A 687 -37.53 34.52 9.40
N ILE A 688 -37.07 33.66 10.31
CA ILE A 688 -36.47 34.06 11.59
C ILE A 688 -35.01 34.51 11.41
N LEU A 689 -34.21 33.77 10.64
CA LEU A 689 -32.78 34.05 10.49
C LEU A 689 -32.46 34.96 9.32
N GLY A 690 -33.25 34.90 8.25
CA GLY A 690 -32.92 35.54 6.98
C GLY A 690 -33.20 37.03 7.00
N ASP A 691 -32.15 37.85 6.99
CA ASP A 691 -32.29 39.27 6.67
C ASP A 691 -32.72 39.46 5.20
N ARG A 692 -32.27 38.53 4.35
CA ARG A 692 -32.66 38.41 2.95
C ARG A 692 -32.91 36.95 2.61
N ILE A 693 -33.92 36.71 1.78
CA ILE A 693 -34.36 35.40 1.36
C ILE A 693 -34.25 35.36 -0.17
N ALA A 694 -33.51 34.37 -0.67
CA ALA A 694 -33.37 34.06 -2.09
C ALA A 694 -34.15 32.78 -2.36
N ILE A 695 -35.27 32.86 -3.09
CA ILE A 695 -36.07 31.68 -3.45
C ILE A 695 -35.67 31.19 -4.83
N ILE A 696 -35.32 29.90 -4.92
CA ILE A 696 -34.87 29.26 -6.16
C ILE A 696 -35.74 28.07 -6.50
N SER A 697 -36.04 27.96 -7.78
CA SER A 697 -36.76 26.84 -8.38
C SER A 697 -36.11 26.45 -9.69
N HIS A 698 -35.96 25.14 -9.94
CA HIS A 698 -35.36 24.60 -11.17
C HIS A 698 -34.02 25.25 -11.59
N GLY A 699 -33.18 25.66 -10.63
CA GLY A 699 -31.87 26.25 -10.89
C GLY A 699 -31.89 27.75 -11.23
N LYS A 700 -33.05 28.42 -11.20
CA LYS A 700 -33.22 29.86 -11.43
C LYS A 700 -33.64 30.59 -10.16
N MET A 701 -33.23 31.86 -10.05
CA MET A 701 -33.77 32.74 -9.02
C MET A 701 -35.19 33.15 -9.38
N CYS A 702 -36.14 32.96 -8.47
CA CYS A 702 -37.53 33.37 -8.63
C CYS A 702 -37.77 34.75 -8.01
N CYS A 703 -37.33 34.94 -6.77
CA CYS A 703 -37.46 36.21 -6.05
C CYS A 703 -36.33 36.36 -5.02
N TYR A 704 -36.04 37.61 -4.66
CA TYR A 704 -34.97 37.97 -3.73
C TYR A 704 -35.32 39.22 -2.95
N GLY A 705 -35.32 39.14 -1.62
CA GLY A 705 -35.61 40.30 -0.76
C GLY A 705 -35.77 39.92 0.70
N SER A 706 -36.04 40.90 1.55
CA SER A 706 -36.41 40.68 2.95
C SER A 706 -37.74 39.94 3.05
N SER A 707 -37.97 39.22 4.17
CA SER A 707 -39.24 38.54 4.43
C SER A 707 -40.45 39.48 4.28
N LEU A 708 -40.33 40.69 4.85
CA LEU A 708 -41.33 41.76 4.74
C LEU A 708 -41.60 42.17 3.28
N PHE A 709 -40.56 42.28 2.45
CA PHE A 709 -40.72 42.62 1.04
C PHE A 709 -41.47 41.51 0.28
N LEU A 710 -41.09 40.25 0.49
CA LEU A 710 -41.70 39.10 -0.17
C LEU A 710 -43.17 38.94 0.24
N LYS A 711 -43.46 38.98 1.54
CA LYS A 711 -44.84 38.92 2.08
C LYS A 711 -45.70 40.05 1.56
N LYS A 712 -45.17 41.28 1.50
CA LYS A 712 -45.90 42.42 0.94
C LYS A 712 -46.20 42.31 -0.55
N TYR A 713 -45.30 41.70 -1.33
CA TYR A 713 -45.41 41.65 -2.78
C TYR A 713 -46.26 40.46 -3.27
N PHE A 714 -46.12 39.31 -2.61
CA PHE A 714 -46.77 38.04 -3.00
C PHE A 714 -47.85 37.57 -2.03
N GLY A 715 -47.84 38.06 -0.79
CA GLY A 715 -48.80 37.62 0.23
C GLY A 715 -50.20 38.18 0.03
N SER A 716 -51.16 37.48 0.64
CA SER A 716 -52.60 37.77 0.57
C SER A 716 -53.02 38.96 1.46
N GLY A 717 -52.24 39.27 2.50
CA GLY A 717 -52.54 40.32 3.48
C GLY A 717 -52.38 39.85 4.93
N TYR A 718 -52.84 40.65 5.87
CA TYR A 718 -52.92 40.25 7.28
C TYR A 718 -54.19 39.45 7.55
N TYR A 719 -54.07 38.35 8.29
CA TYR A 719 -55.20 37.59 8.78
C TYR A 719 -55.68 38.17 10.11
N LEU A 720 -56.93 38.64 10.14
CA LEU A 720 -57.62 39.04 11.35
C LEU A 720 -58.51 37.88 11.81
N THR A 721 -58.13 37.24 12.91
CA THR A 721 -58.89 36.16 13.55
C THR A 721 -59.66 36.71 14.74
N LEU A 722 -60.98 36.55 14.74
CA LEU A 722 -61.90 37.04 15.77
C LEU A 722 -62.58 35.84 16.44
N VAL A 723 -62.58 35.79 17.76
CA VAL A 723 -63.19 34.70 18.54
C VAL A 723 -64.57 35.15 19.05
N LYS A 724 -65.64 34.50 18.58
CA LYS A 724 -67.02 34.74 19.04
C LYS A 724 -67.20 34.34 20.50
N ALA A 725 -68.01 35.09 21.24
CA ALA A 725 -68.49 34.68 22.55
C ALA A 725 -69.42 33.46 22.38
N GLY A 726 -69.12 32.36 23.07
CA GLY A 726 -70.00 31.19 23.07
C GLY A 726 -71.29 31.47 23.87
N ASP A 727 -72.45 31.11 23.31
CA ASP A 727 -73.71 31.11 24.04
C ASP A 727 -73.64 30.11 25.20
N GLY A 728 -73.71 30.61 26.42
CA GLY A 728 -73.96 29.80 27.60
C GLY A 728 -75.43 29.88 28.01
N GLN A 729 -76.19 28.77 27.87
CA GLN A 729 -77.01 28.16 28.94
C GLN A 729 -77.93 27.00 28.48
N MET A 730 -77.80 25.87 29.19
CA MET A 730 -78.84 24.93 29.70
C MET A 730 -80.11 24.60 28.87
N THR A 731 -80.26 23.32 28.48
CA THR A 731 -81.47 22.53 28.77
C THR A 731 -81.18 21.01 28.76
N ASN A 732 -81.50 20.35 29.88
CA ASN A 732 -81.80 18.92 29.96
C ASN A 732 -83.08 18.62 29.15
N GLN A 733 -83.05 17.66 28.21
CA GLN A 733 -83.96 16.51 28.15
C GLN A 733 -83.86 15.69 26.84
N CYS A 734 -83.93 14.37 27.05
CA CYS A 734 -84.43 13.31 26.17
C CYS A 734 -83.56 12.75 25.02
N THR A 735 -82.86 11.69 25.38
CA THR A 735 -82.85 10.35 24.75
C THR A 735 -83.54 10.18 23.38
N GLY A 736 -82.77 9.72 22.39
CA GLY A 736 -83.24 9.11 21.15
C GLY A 736 -82.10 8.40 20.44
N VAL A 737 -82.14 7.08 20.47
CA VAL A 737 -81.19 6.13 19.88
C VAL A 737 -81.21 6.23 18.34
N GLU A 738 -80.04 6.16 17.69
CA GLU A 738 -79.80 5.18 16.60
C GLU A 738 -78.32 5.07 16.24
N GLN A 739 -77.79 3.86 16.45
CA GLN A 739 -76.52 3.38 15.90
C GLN A 739 -76.68 3.11 14.40
N ARG A 740 -75.67 3.47 13.59
CA ARG A 740 -75.32 2.65 12.41
C ARG A 740 -73.84 2.79 12.01
N GLN A 741 -73.12 1.75 12.42
CA GLN A 741 -71.98 1.07 11.79
C GLN A 741 -71.27 1.74 10.60
N VAL A 742 -69.96 1.93 10.75
CA VAL A 742 -69.01 1.90 9.64
C VAL A 742 -68.13 0.65 9.81
N LYS A 743 -68.17 -0.23 8.81
CA LYS A 743 -67.26 -1.36 8.61
C LYS A 743 -65.95 -0.84 8.00
N GLU A 744 -64.83 -1.27 8.56
CA GLU A 744 -63.55 -1.35 7.86
C GLU A 744 -63.60 -2.43 6.78
N GLU A 745 -63.02 -2.18 5.60
CA GLU A 745 -61.84 -2.95 5.14
C GLU A 745 -61.28 -2.41 3.80
N THR A 746 -59.97 -2.11 3.85
CA THR A 746 -58.90 -2.28 2.85
C THR A 746 -58.99 -1.72 1.42
N GLY A 747 -57.90 -1.00 1.05
CA GLY A 747 -57.15 -1.34 -0.16
C GLY A 747 -56.76 -0.20 -1.10
N GLU A 748 -55.47 0.15 -1.08
CA GLU A 748 -54.65 0.69 -2.18
C GLU A 748 -54.70 2.18 -2.59
N SER A 749 -53.56 2.83 -2.30
CA SER A 749 -52.73 3.63 -3.22
C SER A 749 -53.42 4.67 -4.11
N LEU A 750 -53.36 5.95 -3.70
CA LEU A 750 -53.56 7.07 -4.61
C LEU A 750 -52.37 8.05 -4.60
N ARG A 751 -51.68 8.07 -5.75
CA ARG A 751 -50.87 9.20 -6.24
C ARG A 751 -51.69 10.49 -6.13
N ARG A 752 -51.13 11.54 -5.52
CA ARG A 752 -51.62 12.92 -5.70
C ARG A 752 -50.61 13.71 -6.52
N THR A 753 -50.82 13.66 -7.83
CA THR A 753 -50.41 14.71 -8.77
C THR A 753 -51.47 15.80 -8.75
N SER A 754 -51.02 17.02 -8.46
CA SER A 754 -51.44 18.28 -9.09
C SER A 754 -52.90 18.36 -9.59
N LEU A 755 -53.77 18.90 -8.76
CA LEU A 755 -55.00 19.57 -9.17
C LEU A 755 -55.04 20.92 -8.45
N VAL A 756 -54.27 21.88 -8.96
CA VAL A 756 -54.47 23.32 -8.69
C VAL A 756 -54.49 24.03 -10.03
N GLU A 757 -55.47 23.66 -10.85
CA GLU A 757 -55.89 24.45 -11.99
C GLU A 757 -57.41 24.24 -12.11
N GLY A 758 -58.18 25.19 -11.58
CA GLY A 758 -59.64 25.11 -11.57
C GLY A 758 -60.30 25.53 -10.26
N ILE A 759 -60.04 26.74 -9.77
CA ILE A 759 -61.08 27.45 -9.01
C ILE A 759 -61.80 28.33 -10.01
N ALA A 760 -62.70 27.68 -10.76
CA ALA A 760 -63.79 28.36 -11.43
C ALA A 760 -64.65 29.04 -10.36
N ARG A 761 -65.10 30.26 -10.66
CA ARG A 761 -66.16 31.00 -9.96
C ARG A 761 -67.29 30.05 -9.56
N GLN A 762 -67.32 29.62 -8.30
CA GLN A 762 -68.53 29.14 -7.66
C GLN A 762 -69.09 30.29 -6.84
N ASN A 763 -70.23 30.83 -7.28
CA ASN A 763 -71.06 31.69 -6.47
C ASN A 763 -71.53 30.88 -5.26
N TRP A 764 -70.98 31.19 -4.09
CA TRP A 764 -71.50 30.68 -2.83
C TRP A 764 -72.61 31.62 -2.36
N SER A 765 -73.76 31.01 -2.07
CA SER A 765 -74.96 31.64 -1.54
C SER A 765 -74.66 32.44 -0.27
N ASN A 766 -75.12 33.70 -0.25
CA ASN A 766 -75.17 34.58 0.91
C ASN A 766 -75.68 33.83 2.16
N SER A 767 -74.77 33.50 3.08
CA SER A 767 -75.08 33.38 4.50
C SER A 767 -74.96 34.76 5.14
N GLU A 768 -75.86 35.07 6.07
CA GLU A 768 -76.11 36.41 6.64
C GLU A 768 -74.83 37.10 7.18
N PRO A 769 -74.70 38.44 7.03
CA PRO A 769 -73.56 39.17 7.57
C PRO A 769 -73.71 39.28 9.09
N THR A 770 -72.86 38.58 9.85
CA THR A 770 -72.62 38.89 11.25
C THR A 770 -72.29 40.38 11.40
N ASP A 771 -72.74 41.06 12.47
CA ASP A 771 -72.44 42.49 12.69
C ASP A 771 -70.94 42.79 12.66
N VAL A 772 -70.11 41.79 12.99
CA VAL A 772 -68.66 41.76 12.81
C VAL A 772 -68.23 42.08 11.36
N SER A 773 -68.86 41.47 10.36
CA SER A 773 -68.53 41.64 8.94
C SER A 773 -68.82 43.07 8.46
N LYS A 774 -69.89 43.70 8.97
CA LYS A 774 -70.21 45.10 8.65
C LYS A 774 -69.18 46.07 9.20
N VAL A 775 -68.65 45.80 10.40
CA VAL A 775 -67.63 46.65 11.04
C VAL A 775 -66.29 46.53 10.31
N VAL A 776 -65.86 45.31 9.97
CA VAL A 776 -64.60 45.08 9.23
C VAL A 776 -64.66 45.72 7.83
N CYS A 777 -65.71 45.45 7.05
CA CYS A 777 -65.83 45.98 5.69
C CYS A 777 -66.11 47.49 5.63
N ARG A 778 -66.57 48.12 6.73
CA ARG A 778 -66.77 49.58 6.81
C ARG A 778 -65.46 50.35 6.87
N HIS A 779 -64.46 49.82 7.56
CA HIS A 779 -63.13 50.46 7.67
C HIS A 779 -62.17 49.98 6.60
N VAL A 780 -62.28 48.72 6.18
CA VAL A 780 -61.44 48.12 5.16
C VAL A 780 -62.35 47.46 4.11
N PRO A 781 -62.83 48.21 3.10
CA PRO A 781 -63.77 47.71 2.10
C PRO A 781 -63.20 46.60 1.21
N GLU A 782 -61.87 46.49 1.15
CA GLU A 782 -61.14 45.45 0.42
C GLU A 782 -60.90 44.19 1.27
N ALA A 783 -61.42 44.12 2.51
CA ALA A 783 -61.27 42.94 3.36
C ALA A 783 -62.06 41.75 2.81
N VAL A 784 -61.42 40.58 2.72
CA VAL A 784 -62.02 39.34 2.20
C VAL A 784 -62.30 38.39 3.35
N PHE A 785 -63.54 37.91 3.45
CA PHE A 785 -63.90 36.85 4.40
C PHE A 785 -63.30 35.52 3.95
N LEU A 786 -62.53 34.86 4.81
CA LEU A 786 -61.89 33.58 4.49
C LEU A 786 -62.80 32.41 4.92
N GLU A 787 -63.00 32.27 6.23
CA GLU A 787 -63.73 31.15 6.82
C GLU A 787 -64.22 31.45 8.23
N SER A 788 -65.23 30.69 8.69
CA SER A 788 -65.72 30.69 10.07
C SER A 788 -65.73 29.24 10.55
N ILE A 789 -64.81 28.86 11.43
CA ILE A 789 -64.67 27.50 11.98
C ILE A 789 -64.94 27.55 13.48
N GLY A 790 -66.02 26.92 13.93
CA GLY A 790 -66.42 26.93 15.33
C GLY A 790 -66.70 28.34 15.86
N GLN A 791 -65.92 28.78 16.86
CA GLN A 791 -66.00 30.13 17.43
C GLN A 791 -65.07 31.13 16.73
N GLU A 792 -64.20 30.72 15.81
CA GLU A 792 -63.23 31.61 15.15
C GLU A 792 -63.74 32.08 13.78
N ILE A 793 -63.60 33.39 13.51
CA ILE A 793 -63.86 34.02 12.22
C ILE A 793 -62.58 34.64 11.70
N THR A 794 -62.18 34.32 10.47
CA THR A 794 -60.94 34.84 9.88
C THR A 794 -61.23 35.72 8.65
N TYR A 795 -60.66 36.93 8.63
CA TYR A 795 -60.68 37.85 7.50
C TYR A 795 -59.26 38.10 6.98
N ILE A 796 -59.10 38.27 5.67
CA ILE A 796 -57.86 38.80 5.07
C ILE A 796 -58.00 40.30 4.90
N LEU A 797 -57.06 41.05 5.47
CA LEU A 797 -56.93 42.50 5.35
C LEU A 797 -55.75 42.83 4.42
N PRO A 798 -55.95 43.55 3.31
CA PRO A 798 -54.86 43.84 2.36
C PRO A 798 -53.81 44.78 2.95
N TYR A 799 -52.54 44.59 2.58
CA TYR A 799 -51.41 45.40 3.07
C TYR A 799 -51.54 46.93 2.83
N GLY A 800 -52.41 47.35 1.90
CA GLY A 800 -52.72 48.77 1.65
C GLY A 800 -53.26 49.49 2.89
N GLY A 801 -54.14 48.84 3.66
CA GLY A 801 -54.78 49.44 4.84
C GLY A 801 -53.82 49.75 6.00
N ALA A 802 -52.66 49.07 6.06
CA ALA A 802 -51.60 49.38 7.02
C ALA A 802 -50.89 50.71 6.71
N LYS A 803 -50.76 51.07 5.42
CA LYS A 803 -50.11 52.33 5.01
C LYS A 803 -51.03 53.53 5.18
N ASP A 804 -52.32 53.32 4.95
CA ASP A 804 -53.33 54.39 4.96
C ASP A 804 -53.87 54.67 6.37
N GLY A 805 -53.41 53.92 7.38
CA GLY A 805 -53.82 54.07 8.79
C GLY A 805 -55.24 53.56 9.10
N THR A 806 -55.91 52.92 8.13
CA THR A 806 -57.28 52.42 8.28
C THR A 806 -57.38 51.27 9.28
N PHE A 807 -56.31 50.47 9.42
CA PHE A 807 -56.23 49.42 10.45
C PHE A 807 -56.25 49.97 11.87
N ALA A 808 -55.63 51.12 12.11
CA ALA A 808 -55.66 51.74 13.45
C ALA A 808 -57.09 52.18 13.84
N LEU A 809 -57.89 52.61 12.88
CA LEU A 809 -59.30 52.93 13.09
C LEU A 809 -60.15 51.68 13.30
N LEU A 810 -59.90 50.62 12.53
CA LEU A 810 -60.55 49.32 12.68
C LEU A 810 -60.28 48.72 14.08
N PHE A 811 -59.02 48.64 14.51
CA PHE A 811 -58.67 48.06 15.82
C PHE A 811 -59.20 48.93 16.97
N LYS A 812 -59.17 50.26 16.83
CA LYS A 812 -59.77 51.15 17.83
C LYS A 812 -61.28 50.93 17.97
N GLU A 813 -62.01 50.69 16.89
CA GLU A 813 -63.44 50.39 16.96
C GLU A 813 -63.71 48.96 17.45
N LEU A 814 -62.88 47.98 17.09
CA LEU A 814 -62.94 46.62 17.64
C LEU A 814 -62.69 46.60 19.14
N ASP A 815 -61.73 47.37 19.66
CA ASP A 815 -61.44 47.49 21.10
C ASP A 815 -62.62 48.15 21.86
N LEU A 816 -63.28 49.16 21.26
CA LEU A 816 -64.38 49.87 21.90
C LEU A 816 -65.71 49.11 21.88
N LYS A 817 -65.96 48.28 20.85
CA LYS A 817 -67.24 47.60 20.62
C LYS A 817 -67.15 46.08 20.69
N MET A 818 -66.04 45.52 21.18
CA MET A 818 -65.80 44.07 21.21
C MET A 818 -66.97 43.28 21.84
N ALA A 819 -67.47 43.75 22.99
CA ALA A 819 -68.57 43.14 23.73
C ALA A 819 -69.93 43.27 23.01
N ASP A 820 -70.16 44.38 22.32
CA ASP A 820 -71.43 44.67 21.61
C ASP A 820 -71.57 43.85 20.32
N ILE A 821 -70.44 43.47 19.71
CA ILE A 821 -70.37 42.73 18.43
C ILE A 821 -70.19 41.21 18.68
N GLY A 822 -70.25 40.76 19.95
CA GLY A 822 -70.19 39.34 20.30
C GLY A 822 -68.83 38.69 20.09
N VAL A 823 -67.74 39.45 20.16
CA VAL A 823 -66.36 38.97 20.06
C VAL A 823 -65.72 39.01 21.46
N THR A 824 -64.88 38.02 21.78
CA THR A 824 -64.16 37.92 23.06
C THR A 824 -62.71 38.34 22.94
N ASN A 825 -62.07 38.04 21.81
CA ASN A 825 -60.70 38.40 21.53
C ASN A 825 -60.48 38.49 20.01
N TYR A 826 -59.46 39.23 19.59
CA TYR A 826 -58.97 39.19 18.21
C TYR A 826 -57.46 39.06 18.17
N GLY A 827 -56.96 38.36 17.15
CA GLY A 827 -55.56 38.24 16.84
C GLY A 827 -55.31 38.71 15.41
N ILE A 828 -54.14 39.30 15.18
CA ILE A 828 -53.65 39.57 13.83
C ILE A 828 -52.40 38.74 13.58
N SER A 829 -52.39 38.02 12.48
CA SER A 829 -51.21 37.35 11.94
C SER A 829 -50.92 37.87 10.54
N ASP A 830 -49.67 37.82 10.13
CA ASP A 830 -49.26 38.19 8.77
C ASP A 830 -49.30 36.95 7.86
N THR A 831 -49.29 37.16 6.55
CA THR A 831 -49.10 36.07 5.59
C THR A 831 -47.82 35.31 5.96
N THR A 832 -47.91 33.98 6.11
CA THR A 832 -46.71 33.17 6.36
C THR A 832 -45.84 33.09 5.12
N LEU A 833 -44.54 32.85 5.28
CA LEU A 833 -43.66 32.64 4.12
C LEU A 833 -44.02 31.34 3.36
N GLU A 834 -44.77 30.42 3.97
CA GLU A 834 -45.26 29.19 3.34
C GLU A 834 -46.38 29.44 2.33
N GLU A 835 -47.16 30.50 2.52
CA GLU A 835 -48.22 30.92 1.60
C GLU A 835 -47.69 31.76 0.42
N VAL A 836 -46.51 32.36 0.58
CA VAL A 836 -45.77 33.15 -0.44
C VAL A 836 -44.97 32.22 -1.35
#